data_AF-A0AA35S366-F1
#
_entry.id   AF-A0AA35S366-F1
#
_cell.length_a   1.000
_cell.length_b   1.000
_cell.length_c   1.000
_cell.angle_alpha   90.00
_cell.angle_beta   90.00
_cell.angle_gamma   90.00
#
_symmetry.space_group_name_H-M   'P 1'
#
loop_
_entity.id
_entity.type
_entity.pdbx_description
1 polymer ?
#
loop_
_entity_poly.entity_id
_entity_poly.type
_entity_poly.pdbx_seq_one_letter_code
_entity_poly.pdbx_strand_id
1 'polypeptide(L)'
;MTMGLQRQDGDSNHQGSSGGRTSLIIALVLVIGVMVAEIIVGAVSGSLALLADAGHMLAGGAAISIALFASWAESRPASVERTFGYHRSEVAGSMLSALALWLVAAWVLFEGIGRYTNRAELEIDAGPMLVLGAIGLGVNVVASVVLRIGARHNERAGEAFRHMVSDFIASVGVVAAAVLVLVNDWPAADPIVSIGIAALIAASSWRLLLKVFYAIMEGTPEHLDLYSLCSDIEDVPGVTLIHDVHAWSISENYHALTAHVVLESGYAGKSDDLLSRMREIVYDKHRVSHLTLQFEESATRCLENHHLGHLEARSRFNAHEEHDHGGHDDHNDHSGHDHHGHAHDHAAEFREARRRSLIIALTLIGGFMVVEVLGGIFSGSLALLADAGHMLTDAASIALALVAVWIAGRPESIEWTFGYQRTEVLAAAFNALSLWVIAGWIVWEAAERFVNHHEIHIDGGLMLIVGGIGLAVNIAAAFVLHAGSKHSLNVDGAFKHVMADLMGSVGVVISGVIVILTDWVLIDPILSIGIAVLIVLSSWRLVLKSVNVLLGGVPEHIDLYALCAEIEDVPGVTLIHEVHVFTVTSNFDLMTAHILVDPDFEGYEDEMQRQLRRIASDSYGLQHVTFQLCHTADECAENHHVGHLEALARSGT
;
A
#
# COMPACT_ATOMS: atom_id res chain seq x y z
N MET A 1 51.66 -22.35 16.74
CA MET A 1 51.86 -21.60 15.49
C MET A 1 50.57 -20.87 15.20
N THR A 2 50.53 -19.59 15.56
CA THR A 2 49.40 -18.67 15.40
C THR A 2 49.34 -18.20 13.95
N MET A 3 48.30 -18.61 13.22
CA MET A 3 48.00 -18.09 11.88
C MET A 3 46.98 -16.95 12.05
N GLY A 4 47.44 -15.72 11.78
CA GLY A 4 46.62 -14.52 11.85
C GLY A 4 45.65 -14.46 10.67
N LEU A 5 44.36 -14.36 10.97
CA LEU A 5 43.35 -13.94 10.01
C LEU A 5 43.43 -12.41 9.89
N GLN A 6 43.78 -11.98 8.69
CA GLN A 6 43.78 -10.60 8.24
C GLN A 6 42.37 -10.01 8.40
N ARG A 7 42.24 -9.02 9.27
CA ARG A 7 41.18 -8.01 9.20
C ARG A 7 41.32 -7.33 7.82
N GLN A 8 40.41 -7.61 6.89
CA GLN A 8 40.21 -6.75 5.74
C GLN A 8 39.25 -5.65 6.18
N ASP A 9 39.83 -4.46 6.33
CA ASP A 9 39.16 -3.23 6.70
C ASP A 9 38.08 -2.85 5.68
N GLY A 10 36.89 -2.53 6.20
CA GLY A 10 35.73 -2.03 5.45
C GLY A 10 35.83 -0.57 5.03
N ASP A 11 36.96 -0.16 4.43
CA ASP A 11 37.20 1.26 4.11
C ASP A 11 37.17 1.58 2.60
N SER A 12 37.00 0.58 1.71
CA SER A 12 36.96 0.79 0.25
C SER A 12 35.55 0.98 -0.32
N ASN A 13 34.49 0.71 0.45
CA ASN A 13 33.10 0.82 -0.04
C ASN A 13 32.42 2.18 0.23
N HIS A 14 33.07 3.08 1.01
CA HIS A 14 32.49 4.40 1.33
C HIS A 14 32.75 5.48 0.27
N GLN A 15 33.78 5.36 -0.58
CA GLN A 15 34.08 6.39 -1.58
C GLN A 15 33.16 6.31 -2.82
N GLY A 16 32.70 5.12 -3.22
CA GLY A 16 31.79 4.94 -4.36
C GLY A 16 30.35 5.42 -4.11
N SER A 17 29.83 5.24 -2.89
CA SER A 17 28.43 5.59 -2.57
C SER A 17 28.20 7.10 -2.37
N SER A 18 29.21 7.85 -1.92
CA SER A 18 29.11 9.29 -1.67
C SER A 18 28.87 10.12 -2.95
N GLY A 19 29.52 9.73 -4.06
CA GLY A 19 29.39 10.41 -5.36
C GLY A 19 27.98 10.28 -5.95
N GLY A 20 27.42 9.07 -5.90
CA GLY A 20 26.06 8.80 -6.39
C GLY A 20 24.98 9.56 -5.60
N ARG A 21 25.08 9.57 -4.26
CA ARG A 21 24.13 10.28 -3.40
C ARG A 21 24.19 11.80 -3.59
N THR A 22 25.39 12.35 -3.75
CA THR A 22 25.57 13.80 -4.00
C THR A 22 24.94 14.22 -5.31
N SER A 23 25.14 13.44 -6.39
CA SER A 23 24.50 13.69 -7.69
C SER A 23 22.97 13.65 -7.61
N LEU A 24 22.40 12.69 -6.86
CA LEU A 24 20.95 12.61 -6.65
C LEU A 24 20.41 13.84 -5.90
N ILE A 25 21.08 14.30 -4.84
CA ILE A 25 20.66 15.50 -4.08
C ILE A 25 20.71 16.75 -4.95
N ILE A 26 21.79 16.94 -5.71
CA ILE A 26 21.92 18.10 -6.61
C ILE A 26 20.80 18.10 -7.65
N ALA A 27 20.55 16.94 -8.29
CA ALA A 27 19.46 16.79 -9.26
C ALA A 27 18.09 17.08 -8.61
N LEU A 28 17.85 16.58 -7.40
CA LEU A 28 16.59 16.80 -6.67
C LEU A 28 16.32 18.28 -6.40
N VAL A 29 17.32 19.01 -5.88
CA VAL A 29 17.18 20.44 -5.57
C VAL A 29 16.88 21.25 -6.84
N LEU A 30 17.56 20.92 -7.94
CA LEU A 30 17.33 21.57 -9.23
C LEU A 30 15.91 21.31 -9.76
N VAL A 31 15.47 20.05 -9.76
CA VAL A 31 14.14 19.65 -10.24
C VAL A 31 13.03 20.27 -9.39
N ILE A 32 13.11 20.16 -8.05
CA ILE A 32 12.10 20.75 -7.15
C ILE A 32 12.06 22.28 -7.30
N GLY A 33 13.22 22.94 -7.41
CA GLY A 33 13.28 24.39 -7.54
C GLY A 33 12.56 24.91 -8.78
N VAL A 34 12.76 24.24 -9.93
CA VAL A 34 12.05 24.56 -11.17
C VAL A 34 10.58 24.20 -11.07
N MET A 35 10.24 22.99 -10.60
CA MET A 35 8.85 22.55 -10.44
C MET A 35 8.02 23.54 -9.64
N VAL A 36 8.54 24.05 -8.51
CA VAL A 36 7.86 25.08 -7.71
C VAL A 36 7.67 26.38 -8.48
N ALA A 37 8.70 26.82 -9.23
CA ALA A 37 8.58 27.99 -10.09
C ALA A 37 7.52 27.77 -11.19
N GLU A 38 7.43 26.58 -11.77
CA GLU A 38 6.47 26.21 -12.82
C GLU A 38 5.04 26.19 -12.30
N ILE A 39 4.83 25.68 -11.08
CA ILE A 39 3.52 25.75 -10.42
C ILE A 39 3.10 27.22 -10.24
N ILE A 40 4.00 28.07 -9.72
CA ILE A 40 3.70 29.48 -9.45
C ILE A 40 3.43 30.25 -10.75
N VAL A 41 4.32 30.12 -11.74
CA VAL A 41 4.19 30.85 -13.00
C VAL A 41 3.07 30.27 -13.86
N GLY A 42 2.84 28.96 -13.84
CA GLY A 42 1.69 28.31 -14.50
C GLY A 42 0.38 28.84 -13.96
N ALA A 43 0.26 28.99 -12.63
CA ALA A 43 -0.89 29.64 -11.99
C ALA A 43 -1.09 31.08 -12.46
N VAL A 44 -0.02 31.88 -12.44
CA VAL A 44 -0.10 33.32 -12.75
C VAL A 44 -0.32 33.57 -14.24
N SER A 45 0.26 32.75 -15.12
CA SER A 45 0.16 32.88 -16.58
C SER A 45 -1.09 32.23 -17.16
N GLY A 46 -1.84 31.46 -16.37
CA GLY A 46 -2.95 30.64 -16.86
C GLY A 46 -2.54 29.46 -17.73
N SER A 47 -1.24 29.12 -17.82
CA SER A 47 -0.75 28.01 -18.67
C SER A 47 -0.96 26.65 -17.99
N LEU A 48 -1.84 25.82 -18.57
CA LEU A 48 -2.02 24.44 -18.13
C LEU A 48 -0.86 23.56 -18.59
N ALA A 49 -0.21 23.86 -19.73
CA ALA A 49 0.95 23.10 -20.18
C ALA A 49 2.12 23.22 -19.21
N LEU A 50 2.34 24.40 -18.63
CA LEU A 50 3.39 24.61 -17.62
C LEU A 50 3.07 23.85 -16.31
N LEU A 51 1.80 23.81 -15.91
CA LEU A 51 1.37 22.99 -14.76
C LEU A 51 1.48 21.48 -15.03
N ALA A 52 1.20 21.07 -16.27
CA ALA A 52 1.38 19.68 -16.71
C ALA A 52 2.85 19.27 -16.68
N ASP A 53 3.76 20.15 -17.12
CA ASP A 53 5.21 19.93 -17.04
C ASP A 53 5.69 19.86 -15.59
N ALA A 54 5.19 20.74 -14.71
CA ALA A 54 5.48 20.65 -13.28
C ALA A 54 5.01 19.32 -12.67
N GLY A 55 3.82 18.84 -13.04
CA GLY A 55 3.31 17.52 -12.66
C GLY A 55 4.17 16.38 -13.19
N HIS A 56 4.73 16.54 -14.39
CA HIS A 56 5.68 15.59 -14.97
C HIS A 56 7.03 15.62 -14.23
N MET A 57 7.56 16.80 -13.90
CA MET A 57 8.79 16.98 -13.09
C MET A 57 8.65 16.41 -11.68
N LEU A 58 7.45 16.44 -11.11
CA LEU A 58 7.15 15.78 -9.84
C LEU A 58 7.45 14.28 -9.91
N ALA A 59 7.25 13.63 -11.06
CA ALA A 59 7.59 12.22 -11.24
C ALA A 59 9.10 11.97 -11.12
N GLY A 60 9.91 12.79 -11.80
CA GLY A 60 11.37 12.75 -11.71
C GLY A 60 11.86 13.03 -10.28
N GLY A 61 11.31 14.06 -9.64
CA GLY A 61 11.62 14.43 -8.25
C GLY A 61 11.23 13.35 -7.24
N ALA A 62 10.06 12.73 -7.41
CA ALA A 62 9.59 11.64 -6.56
C ALA A 62 10.48 10.39 -6.70
N ALA A 63 10.85 10.01 -7.93
CA ALA A 63 11.77 8.89 -8.16
C ALA A 63 13.13 9.10 -7.47
N ILE A 64 13.71 10.30 -7.58
CA ILE A 64 14.96 10.65 -6.90
C ILE A 64 14.78 10.65 -5.37
N SER A 65 13.65 11.15 -4.87
CA SER A 65 13.34 11.17 -3.43
C SER A 65 13.20 9.77 -2.86
N ILE A 66 12.50 8.88 -3.57
CA ILE A 66 12.36 7.46 -3.21
C ILE A 66 13.73 6.79 -3.23
N ALA A 67 14.56 7.02 -4.25
CA ALA A 67 15.91 6.44 -4.30
C ALA A 67 16.81 6.92 -3.15
N LEU A 68 16.74 8.21 -2.79
CA LEU A 68 17.46 8.77 -1.64
C LEU A 68 16.93 8.22 -0.31
N PHE A 69 15.62 8.10 -0.19
CA PHE A 69 14.97 7.55 1.00
C PHE A 69 15.29 6.07 1.16
N ALA A 70 15.13 5.26 0.12
CA ALA A 70 15.47 3.83 0.10
C ALA A 70 16.95 3.61 0.47
N SER A 71 17.86 4.38 -0.14
CA SER A 71 19.29 4.32 0.22
C SER A 71 19.57 4.67 1.68
N TRP A 72 18.80 5.59 2.27
CA TRP A 72 18.90 5.90 3.69
C TRP A 72 18.24 4.83 4.56
N ALA A 73 17.11 4.29 4.13
CA ALA A 73 16.32 3.34 4.89
C ALA A 73 16.98 1.96 4.96
N GLU A 74 17.63 1.51 3.87
CA GLU A 74 18.46 0.30 3.82
C GLU A 74 19.66 0.35 4.79
N SER A 75 20.14 1.54 5.14
CA SER A 75 21.22 1.67 6.12
C SER A 75 20.79 1.46 7.57
N ARG A 76 19.48 1.31 7.82
CA ARG A 76 18.93 1.06 9.16
C ARG A 76 18.70 -0.44 9.38
N PRO A 77 19.10 -0.98 10.54
CA PRO A 77 18.79 -2.37 10.89
C PRO A 77 17.28 -2.55 11.08
N ALA A 78 16.83 -3.81 11.04
CA ALA A 78 15.48 -4.18 11.42
C ALA A 78 15.13 -3.66 12.82
N SER A 79 13.87 -3.30 13.03
CA SER A 79 13.37 -2.80 14.31
C SER A 79 12.13 -3.57 14.74
N VAL A 80 11.72 -3.39 16.00
CA VAL A 80 10.52 -4.00 16.58
C VAL A 80 9.25 -3.59 15.84
N GLU A 81 9.22 -2.38 15.28
CA GLU A 81 8.09 -1.90 14.45
C GLU A 81 8.16 -2.39 13.00
N ARG A 82 9.35 -2.80 12.55
CA ARG A 82 9.71 -3.15 11.16
C ARG A 82 10.62 -4.37 11.16
N THR A 83 10.02 -5.53 11.32
CA THR A 83 10.74 -6.79 11.47
C THR A 83 11.55 -7.18 10.23
N PHE A 84 11.04 -6.92 9.03
CA PHE A 84 11.81 -7.02 7.77
C PHE A 84 12.68 -5.79 7.47
N GLY A 85 12.85 -4.86 8.41
CA GLY A 85 13.50 -3.58 8.16
C GLY A 85 12.76 -2.73 7.13
N TYR A 86 13.50 -1.96 6.33
CA TYR A 86 12.94 -0.98 5.39
C TYR A 86 13.06 -1.39 3.91
N HIS A 87 13.30 -2.68 3.61
CA HIS A 87 13.48 -3.15 2.23
C HIS A 87 12.26 -2.90 1.33
N ARG A 88 11.05 -2.83 1.90
CA ARG A 88 9.81 -2.52 1.19
C ARG A 88 9.59 -1.02 0.90
N SER A 89 10.45 -0.14 1.41
CA SER A 89 10.28 1.31 1.28
C SER A 89 10.32 1.82 -0.15
N GLU A 90 11.17 1.23 -0.99
CA GLU A 90 11.29 1.56 -2.40
C GLU A 90 10.01 1.19 -3.17
N VAL A 91 9.50 -0.01 -2.94
CA VAL A 91 8.28 -0.53 -3.56
C VAL A 91 7.05 0.28 -3.10
N ALA A 92 6.88 0.48 -1.80
CA ALA A 92 5.78 1.25 -1.23
C ALA A 92 5.80 2.72 -1.69
N GLY A 93 6.98 3.36 -1.67
CA GLY A 93 7.16 4.73 -2.16
C GLY A 93 6.83 4.86 -3.65
N SER A 94 7.27 3.90 -4.47
CA SER A 94 6.99 3.87 -5.91
C SER A 94 5.51 3.73 -6.21
N MET A 95 4.78 2.90 -5.45
CA MET A 95 3.33 2.75 -5.59
C MET A 95 2.60 4.07 -5.30
N LEU A 96 2.89 4.69 -4.15
CA LEU A 96 2.23 5.94 -3.75
C LEU A 96 2.53 7.08 -4.71
N SER A 97 3.77 7.18 -5.18
CA SER A 97 4.17 8.14 -6.21
C SER A 97 3.43 7.91 -7.52
N ALA A 98 3.40 6.68 -8.04
CA ALA A 98 2.72 6.35 -9.28
C ALA A 98 1.20 6.62 -9.20
N LEU A 99 0.60 6.39 -8.05
CA LEU A 99 -0.81 6.65 -7.79
C LEU A 99 -1.11 8.15 -7.78
N ALA A 100 -0.30 8.94 -7.08
CA ALA A 100 -0.42 10.38 -7.02
C ALA A 100 -0.24 11.01 -8.42
N LEU A 101 0.77 10.57 -9.17
CA LEU A 101 1.02 11.03 -10.55
C LEU A 101 -0.12 10.68 -11.50
N TRP A 102 -0.69 9.49 -11.38
CA TRP A 102 -1.84 9.09 -12.19
C TRP A 102 -3.06 9.97 -11.91
N LEU A 103 -3.31 10.30 -10.63
CA LEU A 103 -4.39 11.21 -10.23
C LEU A 103 -4.15 12.65 -10.72
N VAL A 104 -2.94 13.17 -10.59
CA VAL A 104 -2.56 14.49 -11.14
C VAL A 104 -2.73 14.50 -12.66
N ALA A 105 -2.29 13.46 -13.36
CA ALA A 105 -2.47 13.35 -14.80
C ALA A 105 -3.95 13.29 -15.21
N ALA A 106 -4.78 12.56 -14.46
CA ALA A 106 -6.22 12.53 -14.68
C ALA A 106 -6.87 13.92 -14.52
N TRP A 107 -6.44 14.68 -13.51
CA TRP A 107 -6.87 16.06 -13.31
C TRP A 107 -6.44 16.98 -14.47
N VAL A 108 -5.17 16.95 -14.87
CA VAL A 108 -4.67 17.75 -16.01
C VAL A 108 -5.39 17.37 -17.32
N LEU A 109 -5.68 16.09 -17.55
CA LEU A 109 -6.46 15.65 -18.71
C LEU A 109 -7.88 16.24 -18.68
N PHE A 110 -8.55 16.16 -17.53
CA PHE A 110 -9.89 16.71 -17.36
C PHE A 110 -9.92 18.22 -17.62
N GLU A 111 -9.02 18.97 -16.98
CA GLU A 111 -8.89 20.42 -17.12
C GLU A 111 -8.52 20.82 -18.57
N GLY A 112 -7.60 20.07 -19.19
CA GLY A 112 -7.17 20.32 -20.57
C GLY A 112 -8.29 20.11 -21.58
N ILE A 113 -9.11 19.07 -21.41
CA ILE A 113 -10.30 18.84 -22.25
C ILE A 113 -11.33 19.95 -22.04
N GLY A 114 -11.56 20.38 -20.79
CA GLY A 114 -12.42 21.51 -20.46
C GLY A 114 -12.00 22.79 -21.17
N ARG A 115 -10.72 23.17 -21.03
CA ARG A 115 -10.14 24.35 -21.70
C ARG A 115 -10.16 24.25 -23.23
N TYR A 116 -9.95 23.07 -23.80
CA TYR A 116 -10.01 22.88 -25.25
C TYR A 116 -11.42 23.08 -25.83
N THR A 117 -12.45 22.65 -25.08
CA THR A 117 -13.85 22.74 -25.49
C THR A 117 -14.43 24.15 -25.29
N ASN A 118 -14.09 24.82 -24.19
CA ASN A 118 -14.53 26.19 -23.88
C ASN A 118 -13.44 27.25 -24.20
N ARG A 119 -13.17 27.47 -25.49
CA ARG A 119 -12.07 28.33 -25.96
C ARG A 119 -12.21 29.84 -25.68
N ALA A 120 -13.36 30.30 -25.20
CA ALA A 120 -13.72 31.72 -25.16
C ALA A 120 -12.97 32.52 -24.06
N GLU A 121 -12.28 31.85 -23.14
CA GLU A 121 -11.71 32.46 -21.92
C GLU A 121 -10.19 32.22 -21.76
N LEU A 122 -9.49 31.75 -22.79
CA LEU A 122 -8.06 31.43 -22.70
C LEU A 122 -7.18 32.69 -22.85
N GLU A 123 -7.02 33.46 -21.77
CA GLU A 123 -5.95 34.45 -21.65
C GLU A 123 -4.69 33.76 -21.09
N ILE A 124 -3.74 33.48 -21.98
CA ILE A 124 -2.46 32.85 -21.60
C ILE A 124 -1.34 33.87 -21.79
N ASP A 125 -0.68 34.25 -20.70
CA ASP A 125 0.54 35.05 -20.79
C ASP A 125 1.73 34.15 -21.19
N ALA A 126 1.93 34.04 -22.50
CA ALA A 126 2.94 33.16 -23.07
C ALA A 126 4.39 33.65 -22.86
N GLY A 127 4.60 34.89 -22.40
CA GLY A 127 5.94 35.42 -22.12
C GLY A 127 6.64 34.70 -20.96
N PRO A 128 6.07 34.76 -19.73
CA PRO A 128 6.55 34.00 -18.58
C PRO A 128 6.60 32.50 -18.85
N MET A 129 5.60 31.96 -19.56
CA MET A 129 5.55 30.55 -19.97
C MET A 129 6.78 30.14 -20.79
N LEU A 130 7.16 30.94 -21.80
CA LEU A 130 8.33 30.66 -22.65
C LEU A 130 9.64 30.72 -21.85
N VAL A 131 9.81 31.76 -21.03
CA VAL A 131 11.02 31.96 -20.22
C VAL A 131 11.19 30.78 -19.27
N LEU A 132 10.13 30.40 -18.57
CA LEU A 132 10.23 29.35 -17.59
C LEU A 132 10.37 27.96 -18.23
N GLY A 133 9.62 27.66 -19.30
CA GLY A 133 9.82 26.41 -20.04
C GLY A 133 11.25 26.27 -20.59
N ALA A 134 11.88 27.36 -21.01
CA ALA A 134 13.28 27.34 -21.43
C ALA A 134 14.26 27.12 -20.26
N ILE A 135 13.98 27.69 -19.09
CA ILE A 135 14.73 27.43 -17.86
C ILE A 135 14.59 25.97 -17.44
N GLY A 136 13.37 25.43 -17.41
CA GLY A 136 13.09 24.04 -17.07
C GLY A 136 13.80 23.08 -18.01
N LEU A 137 13.75 23.33 -19.32
CA LEU A 137 14.51 22.58 -20.32
C LEU A 137 16.03 22.60 -20.03
N GLY A 138 16.59 23.77 -19.72
CA GLY A 138 18.00 23.92 -19.38
C GLY A 138 18.38 23.15 -18.11
N VAL A 139 17.54 23.20 -17.09
CA VAL A 139 17.74 22.47 -15.83
C VAL A 139 17.63 20.96 -16.04
N ASN A 140 16.67 20.49 -16.83
CA ASN A 140 16.52 19.06 -17.17
C ASN A 140 17.77 18.52 -17.90
N VAL A 141 18.39 19.33 -18.77
CA VAL A 141 19.68 18.99 -19.39
C VAL A 141 20.81 18.92 -18.35
N VAL A 142 20.93 19.90 -17.47
CA VAL A 142 21.97 19.91 -16.42
C VAL A 142 21.80 18.72 -15.48
N ALA A 143 20.59 18.49 -14.99
CA ALA A 143 20.27 17.39 -14.10
C ALA A 143 20.51 16.03 -14.77
N SER A 144 20.17 15.88 -16.06
CA SER A 144 20.51 14.70 -16.86
C SER A 144 22.01 14.43 -16.92
N VAL A 145 22.83 15.47 -17.10
CA VAL A 145 24.30 15.35 -17.10
C VAL A 145 24.81 14.92 -15.73
N VAL A 146 24.32 15.56 -14.65
CA VAL A 146 24.68 15.22 -13.26
C VAL A 146 24.35 13.76 -12.94
N LEU A 147 23.14 13.31 -13.30
CA LEU A 147 22.72 11.92 -13.08
C LEU A 147 23.50 10.94 -13.95
N ARG A 148 23.82 11.28 -15.21
CA ARG A 148 24.62 10.41 -16.08
C ARG A 148 26.05 10.21 -15.55
N ILE A 149 26.63 11.23 -14.93
CA ILE A 149 27.92 11.11 -14.24
C ILE A 149 27.77 10.20 -13.01
N GLY A 150 26.72 10.40 -12.20
CA GLY A 150 26.40 9.56 -11.04
C GLY A 150 26.10 8.10 -11.41
N ALA A 151 25.48 7.86 -12.57
CA ALA A 151 25.10 6.53 -13.07
C ALA A 151 26.30 5.62 -13.34
N ARG A 152 27.51 6.18 -13.46
CA ARG A 152 28.75 5.39 -13.54
C ARG A 152 29.10 4.68 -12.24
N HIS A 153 28.53 5.13 -11.13
CA HIS A 153 28.83 4.66 -9.78
C HIS A 153 27.61 4.14 -9.02
N ASN A 154 26.40 4.33 -9.56
CA ASN A 154 25.15 3.97 -8.89
C ASN A 154 24.05 3.64 -9.90
N GLU A 155 23.52 2.42 -9.88
CA GLU A 155 22.43 1.97 -10.76
C GLU A 155 21.16 2.83 -10.60
N ARG A 156 20.84 3.23 -9.36
CA ARG A 156 19.69 4.11 -9.05
C ARG A 156 19.77 5.47 -9.76
N ALA A 157 20.98 6.01 -9.94
CA ALA A 157 21.17 7.25 -10.71
C ALA A 157 20.95 7.03 -12.22
N GLY A 158 21.23 5.83 -12.74
CA GLY A 158 20.90 5.44 -14.10
C GLY A 158 19.39 5.32 -14.33
N GLU A 159 18.65 4.84 -13.34
CA GLU A 159 17.19 4.76 -13.39
C GLU A 159 16.55 6.15 -13.41
N ALA A 160 16.98 7.03 -12.49
CA ALA A 160 16.54 8.42 -12.44
C ALA A 160 16.88 9.18 -13.74
N PHE A 161 18.03 8.91 -14.36
CA PHE A 161 18.37 9.47 -15.67
C PHE A 161 17.38 9.07 -16.77
N ARG A 162 16.95 7.79 -16.80
CA ARG A 162 15.96 7.32 -17.79
C ARG A 162 14.61 8.04 -17.64
N HIS A 163 14.20 8.38 -16.42
CA HIS A 163 12.99 9.17 -16.18
C HIS A 163 13.12 10.60 -16.70
N MET A 164 14.25 11.27 -16.46
CA MET A 164 14.45 12.67 -16.86
C MET A 164 14.41 12.92 -18.38
N VAL A 165 14.62 11.88 -19.20
CA VAL A 165 14.44 11.96 -20.66
C VAL A 165 12.97 12.25 -21.03
N SER A 166 12.02 11.74 -20.25
CA SER A 166 10.60 12.04 -20.46
C SER A 166 10.31 13.51 -20.12
N ASP A 167 10.94 14.05 -19.08
CA ASP A 167 10.78 15.44 -18.63
C ASP A 167 11.27 16.41 -19.71
N PHE A 168 12.35 16.05 -20.41
CA PHE A 168 12.81 16.81 -21.56
C PHE A 168 11.74 16.94 -22.66
N ILE A 169 10.97 15.88 -22.94
CA ILE A 169 9.92 15.91 -23.98
C ILE A 169 8.79 16.84 -23.56
N ALA A 170 8.39 16.80 -22.28
CA ALA A 170 7.34 17.65 -21.74
C ALA A 170 7.75 19.14 -21.80
N SER A 171 8.94 19.50 -21.33
CA SER A 171 9.44 20.88 -21.39
C SER A 171 9.60 21.41 -22.82
N VAL A 172 10.02 20.56 -23.78
CA VAL A 172 10.02 20.94 -25.21
C VAL A 172 8.60 21.25 -25.70
N GLY A 173 7.62 20.45 -25.27
CA GLY A 173 6.21 20.68 -25.54
C GLY A 173 5.74 22.04 -25.04
N VAL A 174 6.06 22.40 -23.79
CA VAL A 174 5.72 23.70 -23.20
C VAL A 174 6.34 24.86 -23.98
N VAL A 175 7.63 24.78 -24.29
CA VAL A 175 8.32 25.81 -25.08
C VAL A 175 7.67 25.95 -26.46
N ALA A 176 7.33 24.83 -27.11
CA ALA A 176 6.64 24.85 -28.40
C ALA A 176 5.24 25.49 -28.30
N ALA A 177 4.45 25.15 -27.27
CA ALA A 177 3.16 25.78 -27.02
C ALA A 177 3.30 27.29 -26.83
N ALA A 178 4.24 27.73 -25.98
CA ALA A 178 4.47 29.14 -25.72
C ALA A 178 4.85 29.91 -26.99
N VAL A 179 5.72 29.34 -27.83
CA VAL A 179 6.06 29.94 -29.14
C VAL A 179 4.85 30.00 -30.06
N LEU A 180 4.01 28.97 -30.11
CA LEU A 180 2.80 28.96 -30.94
C LEU A 180 1.78 30.00 -30.46
N VAL A 181 1.63 30.19 -29.15
CA VAL A 181 0.78 31.25 -28.60
C VAL A 181 1.34 32.63 -28.95
N LEU A 182 2.64 32.87 -28.75
CA LEU A 182 3.26 34.18 -29.03
C LEU A 182 3.29 34.56 -30.51
N VAL A 183 3.55 33.59 -31.41
CA VAL A 183 3.79 33.86 -32.83
C VAL A 183 2.50 33.77 -33.65
N ASN A 184 1.64 32.80 -33.35
CA ASN A 184 0.46 32.48 -34.15
C ASN A 184 -0.86 32.86 -33.48
N ASP A 185 -0.83 33.45 -32.28
CA ASP A 185 -2.02 33.77 -31.48
C ASP A 185 -2.93 32.54 -31.32
N TRP A 186 -2.31 31.39 -31.04
CA TRP A 186 -2.98 30.09 -30.96
C TRP A 186 -3.07 29.58 -29.51
N PRO A 187 -3.96 30.14 -28.67
CA PRO A 187 -4.07 29.78 -27.25
C PRO A 187 -4.44 28.32 -27.03
N ALA A 188 -5.10 27.67 -28.01
CA ALA A 188 -5.42 26.25 -27.94
C ALA A 188 -4.18 25.32 -28.02
N ALA A 189 -2.99 25.85 -28.32
CA ALA A 189 -1.75 25.06 -28.26
C ALA A 189 -1.45 24.57 -26.83
N ASP A 190 -1.75 25.37 -25.81
CA ASP A 190 -1.53 25.02 -24.40
C ASP A 190 -2.39 23.83 -23.91
N PRO A 191 -3.73 23.82 -24.08
CA PRO A 191 -4.54 22.65 -23.71
C PRO A 191 -4.20 21.41 -24.55
N ILE A 192 -3.80 21.55 -25.81
CA ILE A 192 -3.39 20.38 -26.63
C ILE A 192 -2.10 19.76 -26.08
N VAL A 193 -1.09 20.59 -25.77
CA VAL A 193 0.18 20.11 -25.24
C VAL A 193 0.01 19.53 -23.84
N SER A 194 -0.74 20.18 -22.95
CA SER A 194 -1.03 19.64 -21.61
C SER A 194 -1.74 18.29 -21.65
N ILE A 195 -2.75 18.10 -22.52
CA ILE A 195 -3.40 16.80 -22.73
C ILE A 195 -2.36 15.76 -23.17
N GLY A 196 -1.46 16.11 -24.09
CA GLY A 196 -0.40 15.22 -24.55
C GLY A 196 0.56 14.81 -23.43
N ILE A 197 1.04 15.78 -22.64
CA ILE A 197 1.91 15.54 -21.47
C ILE A 197 1.17 14.65 -20.45
N ALA A 198 -0.07 14.99 -20.10
CA ALA A 198 -0.85 14.25 -19.13
C ALA A 198 -1.16 12.81 -19.58
N ALA A 199 -1.40 12.58 -20.87
CA ALA A 199 -1.56 11.23 -21.41
C ALA A 199 -0.27 10.40 -21.29
N LEU A 200 0.90 11.02 -21.49
CA LEU A 200 2.20 10.37 -21.28
C LEU A 200 2.42 10.00 -19.81
N ILE A 201 2.16 10.93 -18.88
CA ILE A 201 2.23 10.68 -17.43
C ILE A 201 1.27 9.56 -17.02
N ALA A 202 0.02 9.62 -17.47
CA ALA A 202 -0.98 8.61 -17.13
C ALA A 202 -0.56 7.22 -17.62
N ALA A 203 -0.05 7.12 -18.85
CA ALA A 203 0.39 5.85 -19.43
C ALA A 203 1.64 5.29 -18.73
N SER A 204 2.63 6.14 -18.41
CA SER A 204 3.84 5.70 -17.70
C SER A 204 3.54 5.30 -16.26
N SER A 205 2.76 6.11 -15.55
CA SER A 205 2.34 5.86 -14.17
C SER A 205 1.48 4.60 -14.06
N TRP A 206 0.58 4.35 -15.02
CA TRP A 206 -0.21 3.12 -15.07
C TRP A 206 0.64 1.87 -15.23
N ARG A 207 1.65 1.89 -16.11
CA ARG A 207 2.59 0.76 -16.25
C ARG A 207 3.39 0.52 -14.98
N LEU A 208 3.83 1.59 -14.32
CA LEU A 208 4.55 1.49 -13.04
C LEU A 208 3.63 0.94 -11.93
N LEU A 209 2.39 1.42 -11.85
CA LEU A 209 1.37 0.90 -10.94
C LEU A 209 1.20 -0.61 -11.12
N LEU A 210 1.05 -1.10 -12.36
CA LEU A 210 0.92 -2.54 -12.63
C LEU A 210 2.16 -3.34 -12.20
N LYS A 211 3.37 -2.83 -12.45
CA LYS A 211 4.63 -3.48 -12.01
C LYS A 211 4.71 -3.57 -10.48
N VAL A 212 4.46 -2.45 -9.79
CA VAL A 212 4.58 -2.36 -8.33
C VAL A 212 3.41 -3.06 -7.63
N PHE A 213 2.24 -3.12 -8.26
CA PHE A 213 1.08 -3.87 -7.78
C PHE A 213 1.45 -5.34 -7.57
N TYR A 214 2.15 -5.95 -8.53
CA TYR A 214 2.58 -7.34 -8.42
C TYR A 214 3.47 -7.58 -7.20
N ALA A 215 4.48 -6.73 -6.99
CA ALA A 215 5.39 -6.84 -5.85
C ALA A 215 4.67 -6.61 -4.51
N ILE A 216 3.79 -5.61 -4.42
CA ILE A 216 3.05 -5.33 -3.16
C ILE A 216 2.06 -6.43 -2.83
N MET A 217 1.43 -7.03 -3.83
CA MET A 217 0.48 -8.11 -3.66
C MET A 217 1.13 -9.45 -3.27
N GLU A 218 2.41 -9.44 -2.88
CA GLU A 218 3.18 -10.63 -2.53
C GLU A 218 3.22 -11.65 -3.68
N GLY A 219 3.21 -11.16 -4.92
CA GLY A 219 3.30 -12.00 -6.10
C GLY A 219 4.60 -12.81 -6.10
N THR A 220 4.49 -14.07 -6.52
CA THR A 220 5.64 -14.96 -6.65
C THR A 220 6.66 -14.35 -7.62
N PRO A 221 7.96 -14.27 -7.29
CA PRO A 221 8.94 -13.64 -8.17
C PRO A 221 8.87 -14.22 -9.60
N GLU A 222 8.92 -13.37 -10.64
CA GLU A 222 8.69 -13.82 -12.04
C GLU A 222 9.67 -14.91 -12.52
N HIS A 223 10.86 -14.98 -11.92
CA HIS A 223 11.88 -15.97 -12.25
C HIS A 223 11.76 -17.27 -11.45
N LEU A 224 10.86 -17.31 -10.44
CA LEU A 224 10.70 -18.43 -9.54
C LEU A 224 9.61 -19.37 -10.06
N ASP A 225 10.01 -20.56 -10.51
CA ASP A 225 9.09 -21.64 -10.83
C ASP A 225 8.84 -22.48 -9.58
N LEU A 226 7.67 -22.27 -8.96
CA LEU A 226 7.27 -22.99 -7.74
C LEU A 226 7.20 -24.51 -7.95
N TYR A 227 6.89 -24.99 -9.16
CA TYR A 227 6.87 -26.43 -9.42
C TYR A 227 8.28 -27.02 -9.38
N SER A 228 9.23 -26.37 -10.05
CA SER A 228 10.64 -26.78 -9.99
C SER A 228 11.19 -26.68 -8.57
N LEU A 229 10.82 -25.64 -7.82
CA LEU A 229 11.27 -25.48 -6.43
C LEU A 229 10.75 -26.60 -5.54
N CYS A 230 9.45 -26.91 -5.63
CA CYS A 230 8.86 -28.00 -4.86
C CYS A 230 9.52 -29.34 -5.20
N SER A 231 9.71 -29.61 -6.50
CA SER A 231 10.38 -30.83 -6.95
C SER A 231 11.81 -30.96 -6.41
N ASP A 232 12.58 -29.86 -6.39
CA ASP A 232 13.96 -29.89 -5.89
C ASP A 232 14.04 -30.13 -4.38
N ILE A 233 13.05 -29.64 -3.62
CA ILE A 233 12.94 -29.90 -2.18
C ILE A 233 12.48 -31.34 -1.92
N GLU A 234 11.49 -31.83 -2.68
CA GLU A 234 11.01 -33.22 -2.61
C GLU A 234 12.11 -34.25 -2.98
N ASP A 235 13.07 -33.86 -3.83
CA ASP A 235 14.22 -34.69 -4.19
C ASP A 235 15.26 -34.83 -3.05
N VAL A 236 15.15 -34.06 -1.97
CA VAL A 236 16.04 -34.18 -0.80
C VAL A 236 15.72 -35.47 -0.03
N PRO A 237 16.70 -36.37 0.20
CA PRO A 237 16.44 -37.62 0.90
C PRO A 237 15.88 -37.40 2.31
N GLY A 238 14.72 -37.99 2.60
CA GLY A 238 14.01 -37.83 3.88
C GLY A 238 12.84 -36.86 3.83
N VAL A 239 12.64 -36.13 2.71
CA VAL A 239 11.43 -35.33 2.46
C VAL A 239 10.37 -36.19 1.78
N THR A 240 9.14 -36.16 2.29
CA THR A 240 8.00 -36.90 1.74
C THR A 240 7.10 -36.00 0.89
N LEU A 241 6.85 -34.78 1.36
CA LEU A 241 5.94 -33.82 0.72
C LEU A 241 6.31 -32.40 1.15
N ILE A 242 6.17 -31.45 0.23
CA ILE A 242 6.10 -30.03 0.55
C ILE A 242 4.69 -29.51 0.29
N HIS A 243 4.15 -28.69 1.21
CA HIS A 243 2.83 -28.09 1.08
C HIS A 243 2.79 -26.70 1.73
N ASP A 244 1.69 -25.97 1.56
CA ASP A 244 1.50 -24.60 2.05
C ASP A 244 2.63 -23.64 1.64
N VAL A 245 3.03 -23.73 0.37
CA VAL A 245 4.17 -22.98 -0.16
C VAL A 245 3.75 -21.55 -0.52
N HIS A 246 4.33 -20.60 0.19
CA HIS A 246 4.18 -19.17 -0.09
C HIS A 246 5.54 -18.58 -0.44
N ALA A 247 5.64 -17.97 -1.61
CA ALA A 247 6.84 -17.25 -2.05
C ALA A 247 6.48 -15.86 -2.55
N TRP A 248 7.23 -14.85 -2.11
CA TRP A 248 6.95 -13.45 -2.40
C TRP A 248 8.22 -12.62 -2.54
N SER A 249 8.08 -11.44 -3.14
CA SER A 249 9.16 -10.46 -3.28
C SER A 249 9.04 -9.36 -2.23
N ILE A 250 10.06 -9.17 -1.40
CA ILE A 250 10.16 -8.06 -0.44
C ILE A 250 10.74 -6.82 -1.13
N SER A 251 11.74 -7.02 -1.99
CA SER A 251 12.30 -6.01 -2.91
C SER A 251 12.70 -6.68 -4.23
N GLU A 252 13.23 -5.92 -5.19
CA GLU A 252 13.61 -6.44 -6.51
C GLU A 252 14.65 -7.57 -6.44
N ASN A 253 15.49 -7.60 -5.39
CA ASN A 253 16.56 -8.58 -5.21
C ASN A 253 16.47 -9.32 -3.87
N TYR A 254 15.35 -9.22 -3.16
CA TYR A 254 15.17 -9.88 -1.86
C TYR A 254 13.83 -10.61 -1.87
N HIS A 255 13.90 -11.92 -2.01
CA HIS A 255 12.76 -12.82 -2.11
C HIS A 255 12.70 -13.73 -0.89
N ALA A 256 11.49 -13.99 -0.42
CA ALA A 256 11.24 -14.82 0.75
C ALA A 256 10.33 -15.99 0.40
N LEU A 257 10.51 -17.09 1.11
CA LEU A 257 9.70 -18.29 0.99
C LEU A 257 9.38 -18.88 2.37
N THR A 258 8.13 -19.29 2.55
CA THR A 258 7.73 -20.17 3.64
C THR A 258 7.01 -21.40 3.10
N ALA A 259 7.23 -22.55 3.74
CA ALA A 259 6.59 -23.79 3.36
C ALA A 259 6.57 -24.78 4.52
N HIS A 260 5.64 -25.73 4.47
CA HIS A 260 5.59 -26.88 5.36
C HIS A 260 6.22 -28.09 4.65
N VAL A 261 7.12 -28.78 5.34
CA VAL A 261 7.87 -29.92 4.81
C VAL A 261 7.61 -31.14 5.68
N VAL A 262 7.02 -32.18 5.08
CA VAL A 262 6.73 -33.44 5.76
C VAL A 262 7.96 -34.35 5.65
N LEU A 263 8.49 -34.78 6.80
CA LEU A 263 9.66 -35.65 6.88
C LEU A 263 9.25 -37.12 7.01
N GLU A 264 10.10 -38.01 6.46
CA GLU A 264 9.96 -39.45 6.64
C GLU A 264 10.24 -39.85 8.11
N SER A 265 9.51 -40.85 8.61
CA SER A 265 9.68 -41.37 9.98
C SER A 265 11.13 -41.81 10.25
N GLY A 266 11.80 -41.15 11.20
CA GLY A 266 13.20 -41.39 11.55
C GLY A 266 14.19 -40.31 11.10
N TYR A 267 13.72 -39.29 10.37
CA TYR A 267 14.49 -38.10 10.00
C TYR A 267 14.26 -36.89 10.92
N ALA A 268 13.34 -36.98 11.89
CA ALA A 268 13.04 -35.89 12.83
C ALA A 268 14.29 -35.32 13.53
N GLY A 269 15.17 -36.17 14.08
CA GLY A 269 16.44 -35.75 14.70
C GLY A 269 17.57 -35.37 13.72
N LYS A 270 17.26 -35.17 12.43
CA LYS A 270 18.17 -34.68 11.38
C LYS A 270 17.63 -33.43 10.68
N SER A 271 16.65 -32.76 11.28
CA SER A 271 15.99 -31.56 10.76
C SER A 271 16.99 -30.46 10.40
N ASP A 272 18.00 -30.20 11.23
CA ASP A 272 19.04 -29.17 11.00
C ASP A 272 19.87 -29.42 9.71
N ASP A 273 20.42 -30.64 9.53
CA ASP A 273 21.21 -30.99 8.32
C ASP A 273 20.36 -30.91 7.04
N LEU A 274 19.10 -31.33 7.13
CA LEU A 274 18.14 -31.23 6.04
C LEU A 274 17.79 -29.77 5.72
N LEU A 275 17.58 -28.94 6.73
CA LEU A 275 17.30 -27.51 6.60
C LEU A 275 18.45 -26.79 5.90
N SER A 276 19.68 -27.01 6.35
CA SER A 276 20.90 -26.43 5.75
C SER A 276 21.03 -26.81 4.27
N ARG A 277 20.79 -28.07 3.93
CA ARG A 277 20.83 -28.54 2.53
C ARG A 277 19.72 -27.96 1.66
N MET A 278 18.50 -27.87 2.18
CA MET A 278 17.38 -27.24 1.47
C MET A 278 17.63 -25.75 1.26
N ARG A 279 18.20 -25.06 2.25
CA ARG A 279 18.57 -23.63 2.16
C ARG A 279 19.59 -23.39 1.05
N GLU A 280 20.63 -24.22 0.94
CA GLU A 280 21.61 -24.12 -0.15
C GLU A 280 20.95 -24.27 -1.53
N ILE A 281 20.09 -25.28 -1.71
CA ILE A 281 19.37 -25.52 -2.98
C ILE A 281 18.49 -24.32 -3.34
N VAL A 282 17.71 -23.84 -2.38
CA VAL A 282 16.76 -22.73 -2.55
C VAL A 282 17.48 -21.41 -2.83
N TYR A 283 18.61 -21.15 -2.16
CA TYR A 283 19.41 -19.96 -2.39
C TYR A 283 20.15 -20.00 -3.74
N ASP A 284 20.91 -21.06 -4.01
CA ASP A 284 21.79 -21.13 -5.19
C ASP A 284 21.01 -21.30 -6.50
N LYS A 285 19.96 -22.14 -6.49
CA LYS A 285 19.20 -22.48 -7.70
C LYS A 285 18.03 -21.53 -7.93
N HIS A 286 17.33 -21.16 -6.86
CA HIS A 286 16.06 -20.42 -6.93
C HIS A 286 16.16 -18.95 -6.49
N ARG A 287 17.32 -18.52 -5.98
CA ARG A 287 17.62 -17.12 -5.58
C ARG A 287 16.67 -16.56 -4.52
N VAL A 288 16.13 -17.42 -3.67
CA VAL A 288 15.36 -17.00 -2.50
C VAL A 288 16.35 -16.73 -1.36
N SER A 289 16.29 -15.52 -0.81
CA SER A 289 17.28 -15.03 0.17
C SER A 289 16.87 -15.22 1.62
N HIS A 290 15.58 -15.45 1.88
CA HIS A 290 15.03 -15.64 3.21
C HIS A 290 14.08 -16.83 3.18
N LEU A 291 14.31 -17.82 4.05
CA LEU A 291 13.63 -19.11 4.00
C LEU A 291 13.19 -19.54 5.40
N THR A 292 11.88 -19.79 5.56
CA THR A 292 11.31 -20.38 6.78
C THR A 292 10.60 -21.69 6.44
N LEU A 293 11.19 -22.82 6.84
CA LEU A 293 10.61 -24.15 6.62
C LEU A 293 10.10 -24.72 7.94
N GLN A 294 8.82 -25.09 7.99
CA GLN A 294 8.26 -25.80 9.13
C GLN A 294 8.24 -27.31 8.86
N PHE A 295 8.94 -28.08 9.69
CA PHE A 295 8.94 -29.54 9.59
C PHE A 295 7.73 -30.16 10.28
N GLU A 296 7.18 -31.22 9.67
CA GLU A 296 6.03 -31.98 10.16
C GLU A 296 6.25 -33.49 10.03
N GLU A 297 5.79 -34.29 11.00
CA GLU A 297 5.89 -35.76 10.95
C GLU A 297 4.72 -36.45 10.22
N SER A 298 3.62 -35.73 9.90
CA SER A 298 2.48 -36.30 9.17
C SER A 298 1.61 -35.25 8.47
N ALA A 299 1.32 -35.48 7.18
CA ALA A 299 0.50 -34.61 6.33
C ALA A 299 -0.98 -34.48 6.76
N THR A 300 -1.48 -35.32 7.67
CA THR A 300 -2.91 -35.37 8.02
C THR A 300 -3.37 -34.20 8.91
N ARG A 301 -2.45 -33.39 9.42
CA ARG A 301 -2.72 -32.44 10.52
C ARG A 301 -3.14 -31.02 10.10
N CYS A 302 -3.03 -30.65 8.82
CA CYS A 302 -3.50 -29.34 8.33
C CYS A 302 -5.01 -29.27 8.01
N LEU A 303 -5.74 -30.38 8.11
CA LEU A 303 -7.16 -30.45 7.73
C LEU A 303 -8.11 -29.72 8.70
N GLU A 304 -7.65 -29.26 9.86
CA GLU A 304 -8.55 -28.69 10.87
C GLU A 304 -8.79 -27.18 10.79
N ASN A 305 -8.02 -26.37 10.04
CA ASN A 305 -8.25 -24.91 10.02
C ASN A 305 -7.92 -24.12 8.73
N HIS A 306 -7.48 -24.73 7.63
CA HIS A 306 -7.22 -23.98 6.38
C HIS A 306 -8.45 -23.95 5.46
N HIS A 307 -8.94 -22.75 5.16
CA HIS A 307 -10.16 -22.55 4.38
C HIS A 307 -9.97 -22.59 2.85
N LEU A 308 -8.76 -22.73 2.30
CA LEU A 308 -8.51 -22.51 0.87
C LEU A 308 -7.38 -23.41 0.33
N GLY A 309 -7.55 -23.96 -0.89
CA GLY A 309 -6.41 -24.39 -1.72
C GLY A 309 -6.20 -25.86 -2.12
N HIS A 310 -7.09 -26.82 -1.83
CA HIS A 310 -6.91 -28.21 -2.30
C HIS A 310 -7.30 -28.41 -3.78
N LEU A 311 -6.35 -28.33 -4.71
CA LEU A 311 -6.58 -28.77 -6.09
C LEU A 311 -5.57 -29.75 -6.70
N GLU A 312 -4.43 -30.08 -6.09
CA GLU A 312 -3.48 -31.02 -6.73
C GLU A 312 -3.10 -32.27 -5.93
N ALA A 313 -3.21 -32.28 -4.59
CA ALA A 313 -2.92 -33.48 -3.80
C ALA A 313 -3.95 -34.62 -4.02
N ARG A 314 -5.18 -34.28 -4.42
CA ARG A 314 -6.29 -35.24 -4.55
C ARG A 314 -6.17 -36.15 -5.78
N SER A 315 -5.42 -35.76 -6.80
CA SER A 315 -5.27 -36.56 -8.03
C SER A 315 -4.17 -37.63 -7.91
N ARG A 316 -3.17 -37.43 -7.04
CA ARG A 316 -2.08 -38.40 -6.83
C ARG A 316 -2.44 -39.53 -5.86
N PHE A 317 -3.29 -39.28 -4.86
CA PHE A 317 -3.68 -40.31 -3.88
C PHE A 317 -4.73 -41.30 -4.38
N ASN A 318 -5.60 -40.92 -5.32
CA ASN A 318 -6.67 -41.81 -5.81
C ASN A 318 -6.25 -42.70 -6.99
N ALA A 319 -5.02 -42.63 -7.46
CA ALA A 319 -4.56 -43.42 -8.61
C ALA A 319 -4.05 -44.83 -8.25
N HIS A 320 -4.03 -45.22 -6.96
CA HIS A 320 -3.39 -46.46 -6.51
C HIS A 320 -4.22 -47.40 -5.61
N GLU A 321 -5.52 -47.19 -5.44
CA GLU A 321 -6.39 -48.16 -4.74
C GLU A 321 -7.59 -48.59 -5.59
N GLU A 322 -7.33 -49.37 -6.64
CA GLU A 322 -8.29 -50.36 -7.13
C GLU A 322 -7.95 -51.71 -6.50
N HIS A 323 -8.48 -51.97 -5.29
CA HIS A 323 -8.54 -53.30 -4.72
C HIS A 323 -10.00 -53.76 -4.56
N ASP A 324 -10.29 -54.78 -5.37
CA ASP A 324 -11.47 -55.61 -5.41
C ASP A 324 -11.72 -56.30 -4.06
N HIS A 325 -12.81 -55.95 -3.37
CA HIS A 325 -13.31 -56.74 -2.25
C HIS A 325 -14.81 -56.98 -2.38
N GLY A 326 -15.11 -58.23 -2.74
CA GLY A 326 -16.42 -58.85 -2.72
C GLY A 326 -17.06 -58.84 -1.33
N GLY A 327 -18.39 -58.86 -1.35
CA GLY A 327 -19.23 -58.55 -0.22
C GLY A 327 -19.19 -59.54 0.94
N HIS A 328 -19.55 -59.00 2.10
CA HIS A 328 -20.20 -59.72 3.18
C HIS A 328 -21.17 -58.75 3.87
N ASP A 329 -22.44 -59.16 3.91
CA ASP A 329 -23.47 -58.64 4.79
C ASP A 329 -23.08 -58.94 6.24
N ASP A 330 -23.16 -57.95 7.14
CA ASP A 330 -23.72 -58.19 8.47
C ASP A 330 -24.08 -56.88 9.19
N HIS A 331 -25.20 -56.97 9.90
CA HIS A 331 -25.94 -55.91 10.59
C HIS A 331 -25.17 -55.30 11.77
N ASN A 332 -25.31 -53.97 11.94
CA ASN A 332 -25.47 -53.38 13.28
C ASN A 332 -26.17 -52.02 13.19
N ASP A 333 -27.38 -51.98 13.74
CA ASP A 333 -28.13 -50.76 14.05
C ASP A 333 -27.39 -49.97 15.13
N HIS A 334 -26.83 -48.82 14.75
CA HIS A 334 -26.56 -47.74 15.67
C HIS A 334 -27.22 -46.46 15.16
N SER A 335 -28.21 -46.03 15.93
CA SER A 335 -28.90 -44.75 15.84
C SER A 335 -27.90 -43.59 15.91
N GLY A 336 -27.52 -43.07 14.75
CA GLY A 336 -26.84 -41.77 14.62
C GLY A 336 -27.85 -40.65 14.82
N HIS A 337 -27.64 -39.84 15.86
CA HIS A 337 -28.29 -38.55 15.98
C HIS A 337 -27.66 -37.59 14.97
N ASP A 338 -28.41 -37.23 13.93
CA ASP A 338 -28.08 -36.14 13.01
C ASP A 338 -28.11 -34.80 13.75
N HIS A 339 -26.93 -34.27 14.08
CA HIS A 339 -26.73 -32.89 14.50
C HIS A 339 -25.67 -32.22 13.62
N HIS A 340 -25.92 -32.10 12.33
CA HIS A 340 -25.13 -31.26 11.43
C HIS A 340 -26.05 -30.39 10.59
N GLY A 341 -26.02 -29.06 10.77
CA GLY A 341 -26.72 -28.16 9.85
C GLY A 341 -26.94 -26.69 10.24
N HIS A 342 -26.67 -26.24 11.46
CA HIS A 342 -27.10 -24.88 11.86
C HIS A 342 -26.01 -23.79 11.94
N ALA A 343 -24.73 -24.12 11.76
CA ALA A 343 -23.66 -23.11 11.87
C ALA A 343 -23.37 -22.37 10.53
N HIS A 344 -23.61 -22.99 9.38
CA HIS A 344 -23.29 -22.39 8.07
C HIS A 344 -24.30 -21.34 7.61
N ASP A 345 -25.57 -21.45 8.03
CA ASP A 345 -26.64 -20.52 7.64
C ASP A 345 -26.44 -19.14 8.30
N HIS A 346 -26.04 -19.11 9.57
CA HIS A 346 -25.81 -17.85 10.29
C HIS A 346 -24.66 -17.04 9.68
N ALA A 347 -23.54 -17.66 9.30
CA ALA A 347 -22.42 -16.94 8.69
C ALA A 347 -22.77 -16.36 7.31
N ALA A 348 -23.61 -17.05 6.53
CA ALA A 348 -24.11 -16.55 5.26
C ALA A 348 -25.10 -15.39 5.44
N GLU A 349 -26.04 -15.53 6.38
CA GLU A 349 -27.04 -14.51 6.72
C GLU A 349 -26.39 -13.21 7.25
N PHE A 350 -25.36 -13.33 8.11
CA PHE A 350 -24.58 -12.18 8.58
C PHE A 350 -23.82 -11.47 7.44
N ARG A 351 -23.22 -12.22 6.51
CA ARG A 351 -22.54 -11.64 5.34
C ARG A 351 -23.52 -10.93 4.41
N GLU A 352 -24.70 -11.50 4.19
CA GLU A 352 -25.73 -10.92 3.33
C GLU A 352 -26.34 -9.65 3.95
N ALA A 353 -26.61 -9.66 5.26
CA ALA A 353 -27.08 -8.48 5.99
C ALA A 353 -26.04 -7.35 5.97
N ARG A 354 -24.75 -7.66 6.16
CA ARG A 354 -23.65 -6.68 6.08
C ARG A 354 -23.50 -6.12 4.67
N ARG A 355 -23.54 -6.95 3.63
CA ARG A 355 -23.53 -6.52 2.23
C ARG A 355 -24.70 -5.59 1.91
N ARG A 356 -25.91 -5.94 2.35
CA ARG A 356 -27.12 -5.13 2.14
C ARG A 356 -27.00 -3.77 2.82
N SER A 357 -26.47 -3.72 4.05
CA SER A 357 -26.22 -2.48 4.76
C SER A 357 -25.22 -1.57 4.02
N LEU A 358 -24.13 -2.13 3.49
CA LEU A 358 -23.14 -1.38 2.71
C LEU A 358 -23.72 -0.81 1.42
N ILE A 359 -24.56 -1.57 0.71
CA ILE A 359 -25.22 -1.10 -0.52
C ILE A 359 -26.20 0.06 -0.22
N ILE A 360 -26.95 -0.03 0.88
CA ILE A 360 -27.86 1.04 1.31
C ILE A 360 -27.06 2.31 1.64
N ALA A 361 -25.99 2.18 2.43
CA ALA A 361 -25.12 3.30 2.77
C ALA A 361 -24.52 3.95 1.51
N LEU A 362 -23.98 3.14 0.59
CA LEU A 362 -23.45 3.62 -0.69
C LEU A 362 -24.49 4.38 -1.51
N THR A 363 -25.73 3.88 -1.56
CA THR A 363 -26.80 4.51 -2.34
C THR A 363 -27.20 5.85 -1.73
N LEU A 364 -27.25 5.95 -0.40
CA LEU A 364 -27.60 7.19 0.31
C LEU A 364 -26.49 8.24 0.16
N ILE A 365 -25.24 7.89 0.48
CA ILE A 365 -24.10 8.80 0.41
C ILE A 365 -23.85 9.21 -1.04
N GLY A 366 -23.76 8.25 -1.95
CA GLY A 366 -23.57 8.52 -3.37
C GLY A 366 -24.71 9.33 -3.98
N GLY A 367 -25.96 9.06 -3.57
CA GLY A 367 -27.12 9.83 -4.01
C GLY A 367 -27.11 11.27 -3.53
N PHE A 368 -26.79 11.50 -2.25
CA PHE A 368 -26.71 12.84 -1.69
C PHE A 368 -25.49 13.62 -2.21
N MET A 369 -24.36 12.94 -2.45
CA MET A 369 -23.17 13.52 -3.09
C MET A 369 -23.52 14.12 -4.47
N VAL A 370 -24.33 13.44 -5.28
CA VAL A 370 -24.79 14.00 -6.56
C VAL A 370 -25.60 15.29 -6.35
N VAL A 371 -26.45 15.35 -5.31
CA VAL A 371 -27.20 16.56 -4.97
C VAL A 371 -26.27 17.70 -4.59
N GLU A 372 -25.21 17.43 -3.83
CA GLU A 372 -24.22 18.45 -3.45
C GLU A 372 -23.34 18.90 -4.61
N VAL A 373 -22.90 17.99 -5.49
CA VAL A 373 -22.16 18.36 -6.71
C VAL A 373 -23.02 19.27 -7.58
N LEU A 374 -24.26 18.89 -7.85
CA LEU A 374 -25.19 19.71 -8.63
C LEU A 374 -25.51 21.03 -7.91
N GLY A 375 -25.69 20.99 -6.60
CA GLY A 375 -25.90 22.16 -5.76
C GLY A 375 -24.72 23.12 -5.82
N GLY A 376 -23.48 22.63 -5.75
CA GLY A 376 -22.26 23.42 -5.86
C GLY A 376 -22.08 24.03 -7.24
N ILE A 377 -22.31 23.26 -8.31
CA ILE A 377 -22.26 23.77 -9.69
C ILE A 377 -23.32 24.86 -9.91
N PHE A 378 -24.58 24.61 -9.55
CA PHE A 378 -25.67 25.55 -9.80
C PHE A 378 -25.66 26.77 -8.87
N SER A 379 -25.19 26.61 -7.63
CA SER A 379 -25.04 27.74 -6.72
C SER A 379 -23.75 28.52 -6.95
N GLY A 380 -22.77 27.97 -7.69
CA GLY A 380 -21.43 28.52 -7.79
C GLY A 380 -20.60 28.35 -6.51
N SER A 381 -21.08 27.64 -5.49
CA SER A 381 -20.37 27.46 -4.21
C SER A 381 -19.25 26.41 -4.31
N LEU A 382 -18.04 26.84 -3.97
CA LEU A 382 -16.90 25.95 -3.82
C LEU A 382 -16.99 25.15 -2.51
N ALA A 383 -17.62 25.68 -1.46
CA ALA A 383 -17.75 24.97 -0.20
C ALA A 383 -18.66 23.73 -0.33
N LEU A 384 -19.72 23.82 -1.14
CA LEU A 384 -20.55 22.66 -1.47
C LEU A 384 -19.79 21.62 -2.29
N LEU A 385 -18.96 22.04 -3.25
CA LEU A 385 -18.10 21.13 -4.01
C LEU A 385 -17.04 20.48 -3.11
N ALA A 386 -16.56 21.19 -2.09
CA ALA A 386 -15.64 20.66 -1.09
C ALA A 386 -16.28 19.58 -0.22
N ASP A 387 -17.50 19.82 0.29
CA ASP A 387 -18.26 18.82 1.06
C ASP A 387 -18.57 17.58 0.20
N ALA A 388 -19.00 17.79 -1.05
CA ALA A 388 -19.24 16.72 -2.02
C ALA A 388 -17.98 15.91 -2.34
N GLY A 389 -16.82 16.57 -2.44
CA GLY A 389 -15.53 15.93 -2.68
C GLY A 389 -15.14 14.96 -1.56
N HIS A 390 -15.43 15.30 -0.30
CA HIS A 390 -15.25 14.36 0.81
C HIS A 390 -16.22 13.17 0.71
N MET A 391 -17.50 13.45 0.49
CA MET A 391 -18.54 12.41 0.34
C MET A 391 -18.28 11.44 -0.80
N LEU A 392 -17.67 11.91 -1.90
CA LEU A 392 -17.22 11.05 -3.00
C LEU A 392 -16.25 9.98 -2.53
N THR A 393 -15.33 10.33 -1.65
CA THR A 393 -14.31 9.39 -1.15
C THR A 393 -14.84 8.44 -0.10
N ASP A 394 -15.87 8.84 0.65
CA ASP A 394 -16.61 7.92 1.52
C ASP A 394 -17.39 6.90 0.70
N ALA A 395 -18.09 7.36 -0.35
CA ALA A 395 -18.78 6.48 -1.29
C ALA A 395 -17.78 5.54 -2.00
N ALA A 396 -16.63 6.06 -2.45
CA ALA A 396 -15.59 5.26 -3.09
C ALA A 396 -15.04 4.20 -2.13
N SER A 397 -14.80 4.54 -0.86
CA SER A 397 -14.34 3.60 0.17
C SER A 397 -15.35 2.46 0.40
N ILE A 398 -16.65 2.75 0.47
CA ILE A 398 -17.70 1.71 0.59
C ILE A 398 -17.78 0.86 -0.68
N ALA A 399 -17.69 1.48 -1.86
CA ALA A 399 -17.68 0.76 -3.14
C ALA A 399 -16.46 -0.18 -3.23
N LEU A 400 -15.29 0.30 -2.84
CA LEU A 400 -14.05 -0.49 -2.80
C LEU A 400 -14.13 -1.62 -1.77
N ALA A 401 -14.76 -1.40 -0.61
CA ALA A 401 -15.02 -2.46 0.35
C ALA A 401 -15.98 -3.54 -0.21
N LEU A 402 -17.01 -3.15 -0.97
CA LEU A 402 -17.89 -4.08 -1.66
C LEU A 402 -17.15 -4.88 -2.76
N VAL A 403 -16.26 -4.22 -3.50
CA VAL A 403 -15.37 -4.87 -4.48
C VAL A 403 -14.41 -5.83 -3.77
N ALA A 404 -13.83 -5.44 -2.64
CA ALA A 404 -12.94 -6.30 -1.85
C ALA A 404 -13.68 -7.55 -1.35
N VAL A 405 -14.91 -7.42 -0.83
CA VAL A 405 -15.76 -8.57 -0.46
C VAL A 405 -16.03 -9.49 -1.65
N TRP A 406 -16.20 -8.93 -2.85
CA TRP A 406 -16.38 -9.73 -4.07
C TRP A 406 -15.08 -10.43 -4.51
N ILE A 407 -13.95 -9.73 -4.44
CA ILE A 407 -12.63 -10.26 -4.79
C ILE A 407 -12.17 -11.34 -3.81
N ALA A 408 -12.42 -11.16 -2.51
CA ALA A 408 -12.08 -12.12 -1.46
C ALA A 408 -12.81 -13.47 -1.59
N GLY A 409 -13.86 -13.54 -2.41
CA GLY A 409 -14.53 -14.80 -2.75
C GLY A 409 -13.85 -15.60 -3.87
N ARG A 410 -12.75 -15.12 -4.46
CA ARG A 410 -12.02 -15.84 -5.52
C ARG A 410 -11.00 -16.83 -4.92
N PRO A 411 -10.84 -18.02 -5.52
CA PRO A 411 -9.82 -18.98 -5.10
C PRO A 411 -8.42 -18.44 -5.37
N GLU A 412 -7.49 -18.79 -4.48
CA GLU A 412 -6.06 -18.51 -4.59
C GLU A 412 -5.47 -19.20 -5.84
N SER A 413 -4.43 -18.62 -6.42
CA SER A 413 -3.69 -19.20 -7.55
C SER A 413 -2.19 -19.24 -7.23
N ILE A 414 -1.44 -20.05 -7.97
CA ILE A 414 0.02 -20.21 -7.81
C ILE A 414 0.76 -18.86 -7.96
N GLU A 415 0.21 -17.95 -8.76
CA GLU A 415 0.74 -16.59 -8.98
C GLU A 415 0.47 -15.65 -7.79
N TRP A 416 -0.56 -15.94 -6.99
CA TRP A 416 -1.05 -15.15 -5.86
C TRP A 416 -1.25 -16.05 -4.64
N THR A 417 -0.14 -16.51 -4.05
CA THR A 417 -0.15 -17.46 -2.93
C THR A 417 -0.89 -16.93 -1.69
N PHE A 418 -0.93 -15.60 -1.48
CA PHE A 418 -1.74 -14.94 -0.43
C PHE A 418 -3.11 -14.42 -0.94
N GLY A 419 -3.47 -14.70 -2.20
CA GLY A 419 -4.66 -14.17 -2.85
C GLY A 419 -4.65 -12.65 -3.02
N TYR A 420 -5.85 -12.07 -3.20
CA TYR A 420 -6.01 -10.64 -3.53
C TYR A 420 -6.22 -9.73 -2.30
N GLN A 421 -5.83 -10.18 -1.12
CA GLN A 421 -6.22 -9.56 0.16
C GLN A 421 -5.71 -8.11 0.34
N ARG A 422 -4.53 -7.77 -0.20
CA ARG A 422 -3.94 -6.42 -0.15
C ARG A 422 -4.63 -5.38 -1.04
N THR A 423 -5.59 -5.78 -1.89
CA THR A 423 -6.35 -4.85 -2.75
C THR A 423 -7.09 -3.79 -1.91
N GLU A 424 -7.54 -4.15 -0.70
CA GLU A 424 -8.19 -3.21 0.22
C GLU A 424 -7.25 -2.07 0.66
N VAL A 425 -5.99 -2.40 0.98
CA VAL A 425 -4.98 -1.43 1.40
C VAL A 425 -4.64 -0.48 0.26
N LEU A 426 -4.51 -1.01 -0.96
CA LEU A 426 -4.25 -0.21 -2.15
C LEU A 426 -5.42 0.71 -2.50
N ALA A 427 -6.65 0.20 -2.35
CA ALA A 427 -7.87 0.97 -2.50
C ALA A 427 -7.95 2.12 -1.47
N ALA A 428 -7.58 1.87 -0.21
CA ALA A 428 -7.51 2.89 0.82
C ALA A 428 -6.44 3.96 0.53
N ALA A 429 -5.25 3.56 0.04
CA ALA A 429 -4.21 4.48 -0.38
C ALA A 429 -4.65 5.35 -1.56
N PHE A 430 -5.33 4.77 -2.55
CA PHE A 430 -5.93 5.50 -3.69
C PHE A 430 -6.96 6.51 -3.23
N ASN A 431 -7.84 6.10 -2.32
CA ASN A 431 -8.86 6.98 -1.77
C ASN A 431 -8.25 8.17 -1.03
N ALA A 432 -7.27 7.91 -0.17
CA ALA A 432 -6.60 8.95 0.61
C ALA A 432 -5.81 9.95 -0.27
N LEU A 433 -5.11 9.46 -1.30
CA LEU A 433 -4.40 10.33 -2.25
C LEU A 433 -5.38 11.11 -3.15
N SER A 434 -6.52 10.52 -3.51
CA SER A 434 -7.59 11.23 -4.24
C SER A 434 -8.13 12.42 -3.44
N LEU A 435 -8.32 12.25 -2.12
CA LEU A 435 -8.71 13.35 -1.23
C LEU A 435 -7.73 14.51 -1.25
N TRP A 436 -6.42 14.24 -1.32
CA TRP A 436 -5.40 15.29 -1.35
C TRP A 436 -5.39 16.04 -2.68
N VAL A 437 -5.61 15.33 -3.79
CA VAL A 437 -5.76 15.96 -5.11
C VAL A 437 -7.01 16.85 -5.14
N ILE A 438 -8.15 16.35 -4.64
CA ILE A 438 -9.38 17.14 -4.52
C ILE A 438 -9.18 18.35 -3.60
N ALA A 439 -8.56 18.18 -2.43
CA ALA A 439 -8.27 19.28 -1.51
C ALA A 439 -7.33 20.32 -2.14
N GLY A 440 -6.30 19.87 -2.86
CA GLY A 440 -5.40 20.74 -3.61
C GLY A 440 -6.14 21.55 -4.68
N TRP A 441 -7.03 20.89 -5.44
CA TRP A 441 -7.89 21.57 -6.42
C TRP A 441 -8.83 22.58 -5.76
N ILE A 442 -9.46 22.26 -4.62
CA ILE A 442 -10.30 23.21 -3.87
C ILE A 442 -9.49 24.43 -3.42
N VAL A 443 -8.27 24.23 -2.89
CA VAL A 443 -7.41 25.34 -2.48
C VAL A 443 -7.01 26.20 -3.69
N TRP A 444 -6.75 25.57 -4.84
CA TRP A 444 -6.45 26.26 -6.09
C TRP A 444 -7.62 27.14 -6.54
N GLU A 445 -8.82 26.57 -6.66
CA GLU A 445 -10.04 27.29 -7.03
C GLU A 445 -10.36 28.42 -6.05
N ALA A 446 -10.14 28.19 -4.75
CA ALA A 446 -10.32 29.22 -3.74
C ALA A 446 -9.34 30.39 -3.95
N ALA A 447 -8.07 30.10 -4.25
CA ALA A 447 -7.05 31.10 -4.53
C ALA A 447 -7.39 31.95 -5.76
N GLU A 448 -7.81 31.30 -6.85
CA GLU A 448 -8.26 31.99 -8.07
C GLU A 448 -9.46 32.90 -7.79
N ARG A 449 -10.42 32.43 -6.98
CA ARG A 449 -11.57 33.22 -6.55
C ARG A 449 -11.21 34.45 -5.72
N PHE A 450 -10.12 34.42 -4.94
CA PHE A 450 -9.66 35.63 -4.23
C PHE A 450 -9.15 36.71 -5.19
N VAL A 451 -8.47 36.29 -6.27
CA VAL A 451 -7.91 37.21 -7.27
C VAL A 451 -9.03 37.77 -8.16
N ASN A 452 -9.91 36.90 -8.68
CA ASN A 452 -10.95 37.23 -9.67
C ASN A 452 -12.35 37.46 -9.06
N HIS A 453 -12.43 37.91 -7.80
CA HIS A 453 -13.66 37.93 -7.00
C HIS A 453 -14.84 38.74 -7.56
N HIS A 454 -14.62 39.64 -8.53
CA HIS A 454 -15.65 40.48 -9.12
C HIS A 454 -16.61 39.72 -10.07
N GLU A 455 -16.23 38.53 -10.52
CA GLU A 455 -16.98 37.74 -11.50
C GLU A 455 -17.78 36.59 -10.85
N ILE A 456 -17.63 36.40 -9.54
CA ILE A 456 -18.22 35.27 -8.82
C ILE A 456 -19.67 35.59 -8.44
N HIS A 457 -20.59 34.74 -8.88
CA HIS A 457 -21.97 34.75 -8.42
C HIS A 457 -22.23 33.50 -7.56
N ILE A 458 -22.67 33.71 -6.32
CA ILE A 458 -23.04 32.62 -5.40
C ILE A 458 -24.52 32.73 -5.04
N ASP A 459 -25.31 31.72 -5.40
CA ASP A 459 -26.69 31.59 -4.91
C ASP A 459 -26.67 31.05 -3.48
N GLY A 460 -26.57 31.97 -2.52
CA GLY A 460 -26.58 31.64 -1.10
C GLY A 460 -27.86 30.92 -0.65
N GLY A 461 -28.99 31.13 -1.33
CA GLY A 461 -30.27 30.47 -1.03
C GLY A 461 -30.24 28.99 -1.37
N LEU A 462 -29.83 28.65 -2.59
CA LEU A 462 -29.63 27.26 -3.00
C LEU A 462 -28.57 26.59 -2.13
N MET A 463 -27.47 27.29 -1.86
CA MET A 463 -26.40 26.82 -1.00
C MET A 463 -26.90 26.45 0.40
N LEU A 464 -27.70 27.33 1.02
CA LEU A 464 -28.25 27.12 2.35
C LEU A 464 -29.24 25.95 2.40
N ILE A 465 -30.06 25.76 1.36
CA ILE A 465 -31.01 24.64 1.28
C ILE A 465 -30.24 23.32 1.20
N VAL A 466 -29.28 23.21 0.27
CA VAL A 466 -28.52 21.96 0.07
C VAL A 466 -27.67 21.65 1.30
N GLY A 467 -26.88 22.63 1.78
CA GLY A 467 -26.06 22.46 2.99
C GLY A 467 -26.89 22.22 4.24
N GLY A 468 -28.08 22.80 4.34
CA GLY A 468 -29.02 22.56 5.45
C GLY A 468 -29.57 21.13 5.47
N ILE A 469 -29.86 20.56 4.29
CA ILE A 469 -30.26 19.15 4.17
C ILE A 469 -29.09 18.25 4.57
N GLY A 470 -27.87 18.53 4.07
CA GLY A 470 -26.67 17.76 4.41
C GLY A 470 -26.37 17.77 5.90
N LEU A 471 -26.43 18.96 6.51
CA LEU A 471 -26.30 19.13 7.95
C LEU A 471 -27.34 18.31 8.73
N ALA A 472 -28.60 18.32 8.29
CA ALA A 472 -29.66 17.54 8.95
C ALA A 472 -29.40 16.02 8.87
N VAL A 473 -28.91 15.53 7.72
CA VAL A 473 -28.53 14.12 7.52
C VAL A 473 -27.37 13.75 8.43
N ASN A 474 -26.31 14.58 8.48
CA ASN A 474 -25.14 14.33 9.33
C ASN A 474 -25.47 14.37 10.82
N ILE A 475 -26.36 15.27 11.25
CA ILE A 475 -26.88 15.29 12.63
C ILE A 475 -27.64 13.99 12.94
N ALA A 476 -28.51 13.53 12.04
CA ALA A 476 -29.25 12.29 12.24
C ALA A 476 -28.31 11.07 12.35
N ALA A 477 -27.30 10.99 11.48
CA ALA A 477 -26.27 9.95 11.55
C ALA A 477 -25.48 10.01 12.88
N ALA A 478 -25.09 11.21 13.32
CA ALA A 478 -24.37 11.40 14.57
C ALA A 478 -25.19 10.94 15.78
N PHE A 479 -26.49 11.23 15.84
CA PHE A 479 -27.37 10.77 16.92
C PHE A 479 -27.51 9.25 16.96
N VAL A 480 -27.63 8.61 15.79
CA VAL A 480 -27.71 7.14 15.69
C VAL A 480 -26.41 6.49 16.19
N LEU A 481 -25.25 7.07 15.84
CA LEU A 481 -23.94 6.52 16.20
C LEU A 481 -23.52 6.84 17.65
N HIS A 482 -23.98 7.96 18.21
CA HIS A 482 -23.62 8.37 19.59
C HIS A 482 -24.04 7.34 20.65
N ALA A 483 -25.18 6.67 20.44
CA ALA A 483 -25.65 5.63 21.37
C ALA A 483 -24.74 4.39 21.35
N GLY A 484 -24.16 4.03 20.20
CA GLY A 484 -23.28 2.88 20.05
C GLY A 484 -21.79 3.16 20.29
N SER A 485 -21.34 4.41 20.21
CA SER A 485 -19.91 4.78 20.30
C SER A 485 -19.29 4.50 21.68
N LYS A 486 -20.11 4.47 22.74
CA LYS A 486 -19.65 4.16 24.10
C LYS A 486 -19.25 2.69 24.32
N HIS A 487 -19.63 1.80 23.39
CA HIS A 487 -19.50 0.35 23.56
C HIS A 487 -18.63 -0.32 22.49
N SER A 488 -18.14 0.42 21.48
CA SER A 488 -17.33 -0.15 20.40
C SER A 488 -16.40 0.89 19.79
N LEU A 489 -15.11 0.55 19.69
CA LEU A 489 -14.10 1.38 19.02
C LEU A 489 -14.41 1.62 17.55
N ASN A 490 -15.03 0.66 16.85
CA ASN A 490 -15.47 0.84 15.47
C ASN A 490 -16.59 1.89 15.37
N VAL A 491 -17.52 1.90 16.31
CA VAL A 491 -18.61 2.88 16.32
C VAL A 491 -18.10 4.26 16.76
N ASP A 492 -17.11 4.32 17.65
CA ASP A 492 -16.42 5.55 18.01
C ASP A 492 -15.65 6.15 16.82
N GLY A 493 -14.98 5.31 16.02
CA GLY A 493 -14.34 5.71 14.76
C GLY A 493 -15.35 6.31 13.77
N ALA A 494 -16.47 5.61 13.53
CA ALA A 494 -17.54 6.11 12.66
C ALA A 494 -18.18 7.40 13.19
N PHE A 495 -18.35 7.54 14.51
CA PHE A 495 -18.88 8.76 15.12
C PHE A 495 -17.93 9.96 14.95
N LYS A 496 -16.62 9.76 15.13
CA LYS A 496 -15.60 10.79 14.91
C LYS A 496 -15.54 11.25 13.45
N HIS A 497 -15.75 10.33 12.51
CA HIS A 497 -15.85 10.63 11.09
C HIS A 497 -17.05 11.55 10.81
N VAL A 498 -18.26 11.15 11.22
CA VAL A 498 -19.47 11.96 11.04
C VAL A 498 -19.37 13.33 11.73
N MET A 499 -18.63 13.44 12.84
CA MET A 499 -18.38 14.73 13.48
C MET A 499 -17.52 15.66 12.63
N ALA A 500 -16.56 15.13 11.87
CA ALA A 500 -15.76 15.91 10.92
C ALA A 500 -16.64 16.41 9.76
N ASP A 501 -17.52 15.55 9.22
CA ASP A 501 -18.47 15.91 8.16
C ASP A 501 -19.43 17.00 8.62
N LEU A 502 -19.90 16.88 9.87
CA LEU A 502 -20.75 17.90 10.49
C LEU A 502 -20.06 19.27 10.51
N MET A 503 -18.75 19.33 10.77
CA MET A 503 -18.00 20.60 10.72
C MET A 503 -17.95 21.17 9.31
N GLY A 504 -17.82 20.31 8.29
CA GLY A 504 -17.90 20.69 6.88
C GLY A 504 -19.25 21.31 6.52
N SER A 505 -20.34 20.58 6.78
CA SER A 505 -21.70 21.05 6.48
C SER A 505 -22.10 22.29 7.29
N VAL A 506 -21.62 22.44 8.54
CA VAL A 506 -21.76 23.69 9.31
C VAL A 506 -21.06 24.85 8.60
N GLY A 507 -19.85 24.63 8.08
CA GLY A 507 -19.14 25.60 7.25
C GLY A 507 -19.98 26.04 6.06
N VAL A 508 -20.52 25.09 5.29
CA VAL A 508 -21.40 25.38 4.14
C VAL A 508 -22.61 26.22 4.55
N VAL A 509 -23.33 25.84 5.62
CA VAL A 509 -24.50 26.58 6.10
C VAL A 509 -24.13 28.00 6.54
N ILE A 510 -23.01 28.17 7.26
CA ILE A 510 -22.51 29.48 7.68
C ILE A 510 -22.19 30.36 6.47
N SER A 511 -21.51 29.81 5.45
CA SER A 511 -21.23 30.54 4.21
C SER A 511 -22.54 30.99 3.54
N GLY A 512 -23.50 30.08 3.35
CA GLY A 512 -24.79 30.42 2.73
C GLY A 512 -25.54 31.53 3.47
N VAL A 513 -25.60 31.48 4.81
CA VAL A 513 -26.22 32.54 5.63
C VAL A 513 -25.50 33.89 5.44
N ILE A 514 -24.17 33.90 5.48
CA ILE A 514 -23.38 35.13 5.33
C ILE A 514 -23.57 35.72 3.93
N VAL A 515 -23.51 34.88 2.88
CA VAL A 515 -23.75 35.33 1.49
C VAL A 515 -25.13 35.98 1.36
N ILE A 516 -26.20 35.36 1.90
CA ILE A 516 -27.55 35.93 1.84
C ILE A 516 -27.66 37.27 2.59
N LEU A 517 -27.01 37.40 3.75
CA LEU A 517 -27.17 38.57 4.61
C LEU A 517 -26.29 39.76 4.21
N THR A 518 -25.11 39.50 3.63
CA THR A 518 -24.09 40.54 3.42
C THR A 518 -23.53 40.59 2.00
N ASP A 519 -23.98 39.73 1.09
CA ASP A 519 -23.43 39.55 -0.27
C ASP A 519 -21.90 39.29 -0.27
N TRP A 520 -21.35 38.81 0.85
CA TRP A 520 -19.91 38.62 0.99
C TRP A 520 -19.49 37.27 0.42
N VAL A 521 -19.37 37.20 -0.91
CA VAL A 521 -19.06 35.97 -1.65
C VAL A 521 -17.70 35.33 -1.31
N LEU A 522 -16.74 36.12 -0.80
CA LEU A 522 -15.42 35.61 -0.41
C LEU A 522 -15.42 34.69 0.82
N ILE A 523 -16.52 34.66 1.59
CA ILE A 523 -16.65 33.71 2.70
C ILE A 523 -16.61 32.25 2.24
N ASP A 524 -17.12 31.98 1.03
CA ASP A 524 -17.20 30.65 0.46
C ASP A 524 -15.78 30.08 0.17
N PRO A 525 -14.87 30.76 -0.55
CA PRO A 525 -13.46 30.37 -0.64
C PRO A 525 -12.76 30.17 0.71
N ILE A 526 -13.00 31.05 1.69
CA ILE A 526 -12.39 30.95 3.03
C ILE A 526 -12.80 29.64 3.70
N LEU A 527 -14.10 29.34 3.73
CA LEU A 527 -14.60 28.11 4.35
C LEU A 527 -14.24 26.86 3.54
N SER A 528 -14.16 26.97 2.21
CA SER A 528 -13.68 25.89 1.34
C SER A 528 -12.24 25.48 1.68
N ILE A 529 -11.35 26.45 1.91
CA ILE A 529 -9.98 26.17 2.38
C ILE A 529 -10.01 25.49 3.76
N GLY A 530 -10.88 25.95 4.66
CA GLY A 530 -11.09 25.31 5.96
C GLY A 530 -11.49 23.84 5.84
N ILE A 531 -12.46 23.52 4.97
CA ILE A 531 -12.90 22.16 4.67
C ILE A 531 -11.76 21.34 4.06
N ALA A 532 -11.03 21.89 3.08
CA ALA A 532 -9.87 21.23 2.47
C ALA A 532 -8.78 20.87 3.50
N VAL A 533 -8.50 21.76 4.47
CA VAL A 533 -7.57 21.46 5.57
C VAL A 533 -8.11 20.33 6.46
N LEU A 534 -9.40 20.32 6.78
CA LEU A 534 -10.01 19.22 7.55
C LEU A 534 -9.90 17.88 6.82
N ILE A 535 -10.13 17.86 5.51
CA ILE A 535 -9.95 16.69 4.64
C ILE A 535 -8.51 16.17 4.70
N VAL A 536 -7.51 17.05 4.58
CA VAL A 536 -6.10 16.63 4.63
C VAL A 536 -5.73 16.08 6.01
N LEU A 537 -6.17 16.74 7.08
CA LEU A 537 -5.90 16.29 8.46
C LEU A 537 -6.56 14.94 8.78
N SER A 538 -7.78 14.70 8.31
CA SER A 538 -8.50 13.44 8.54
C SER A 538 -7.87 12.30 7.75
N SER A 539 -7.57 12.52 6.47
CA SER A 539 -6.96 11.53 5.57
C SER A 539 -5.49 11.22 5.89
N TRP A 540 -4.77 12.13 6.56
CA TRP A 540 -3.36 11.92 6.93
C TRP A 540 -3.12 10.62 7.69
N ARG A 541 -4.00 10.29 8.64
CA ARG A 541 -3.90 9.03 9.41
C ARG A 541 -4.11 7.81 8.54
N LEU A 542 -5.02 7.89 7.56
CA LEU A 542 -5.28 6.80 6.62
C LEU A 542 -4.08 6.55 5.70
N VAL A 543 -3.42 7.62 5.24
CA VAL A 543 -2.16 7.52 4.49
C VAL A 543 -1.09 6.82 5.34
N LEU A 544 -0.87 7.26 6.58
CA LEU A 544 0.12 6.63 7.46
C LEU A 544 -0.17 5.15 7.74
N LYS A 545 -1.44 4.79 7.96
CA LYS A 545 -1.85 3.39 8.15
C LYS A 545 -1.61 2.56 6.89
N SER A 546 -1.95 3.10 5.72
CA SER A 546 -1.72 2.43 4.43
C SER A 546 -0.22 2.24 4.18
N VAL A 547 0.59 3.28 4.41
CA VAL A 547 2.06 3.20 4.37
C VAL A 547 2.57 2.13 5.33
N ASN A 548 2.04 2.05 6.55
CA ASN A 548 2.48 1.06 7.53
C ASN A 548 2.29 -0.38 7.02
N VAL A 549 1.13 -0.68 6.45
CA VAL A 549 0.81 -2.01 5.90
C VAL A 549 1.61 -2.30 4.61
N LEU A 550 1.76 -1.31 3.73
CA LEU A 550 2.59 -1.45 2.52
C LEU A 550 4.06 -1.75 2.84
N LEU A 551 4.58 -1.15 3.90
CA LEU A 551 5.93 -1.38 4.41
C LEU A 551 6.06 -2.69 5.21
N GLY A 552 5.00 -3.46 5.42
CA GLY A 552 5.02 -4.69 6.23
C GLY A 552 5.34 -4.43 7.70
N GLY A 553 4.72 -3.40 8.28
CA GLY A 553 4.91 -3.07 9.70
C GLY A 553 4.15 -3.99 10.64
N VAL A 554 4.62 -4.04 11.88
CA VAL A 554 3.92 -4.74 12.96
C VAL A 554 2.55 -4.07 13.21
N PRO A 555 1.47 -4.86 13.42
CA PRO A 555 0.15 -4.31 13.72
C PRO A 555 0.16 -3.50 15.02
N GLU A 556 -0.57 -2.37 15.05
CA GLU A 556 -0.57 -1.43 16.20
C GLU A 556 -1.03 -2.05 17.54
N HIS A 557 -1.75 -3.17 17.49
CA HIS A 557 -2.28 -3.84 18.69
C HIS A 557 -1.33 -4.91 19.24
N ILE A 558 -0.23 -5.23 18.54
CA ILE A 558 0.72 -6.26 18.95
C ILE A 558 1.92 -5.59 19.63
N ASP A 559 2.11 -5.91 20.91
CA ASP A 559 3.37 -5.66 21.60
C ASP A 559 4.32 -6.83 21.33
N LEU A 560 5.27 -6.62 20.43
CA LEU A 560 6.20 -7.66 20.01
C LEU A 560 7.09 -8.13 21.18
N TYR A 561 7.40 -7.28 22.16
CA TYR A 561 8.20 -7.70 23.31
C TYR A 561 7.41 -8.62 24.24
N ALA A 562 6.13 -8.29 24.48
CA ALA A 562 5.26 -9.14 25.27
C ALA A 562 5.03 -10.50 24.60
N LEU A 563 4.80 -10.50 23.27
CA LEU A 563 4.66 -11.71 22.48
C LEU A 563 5.91 -12.61 22.55
N CYS A 564 7.10 -12.03 22.33
CA CYS A 564 8.34 -12.80 22.41
C CYS A 564 8.58 -13.37 23.81
N ALA A 565 8.36 -12.57 24.86
CA ALA A 565 8.53 -13.02 26.24
C ALA A 565 7.57 -14.18 26.61
N GLU A 566 6.31 -14.10 26.17
CA GLU A 566 5.33 -15.17 26.42
C GLU A 566 5.65 -16.45 25.65
N ILE A 567 6.25 -16.33 24.46
CA ILE A 567 6.77 -17.48 23.71
C ILE A 567 8.00 -18.09 24.39
N GLU A 568 8.93 -17.28 24.89
CA GLU A 568 10.11 -17.74 25.62
C GLU A 568 9.77 -18.44 26.95
N ASP A 569 8.61 -18.13 27.55
CA ASP A 569 8.11 -18.79 28.75
C ASP A 569 7.55 -20.22 28.50
N VAL A 570 7.42 -20.65 27.23
CA VAL A 570 6.95 -22.00 26.89
C VAL A 570 8.02 -23.05 27.21
N PRO A 571 7.69 -24.13 27.96
CA PRO A 571 8.64 -25.19 28.26
C PRO A 571 9.25 -25.80 26.99
N GLY A 572 10.58 -25.86 26.93
CA GLY A 572 11.33 -26.35 25.78
C GLY A 572 11.81 -25.26 24.81
N VAL A 573 11.37 -24.01 24.97
CA VAL A 573 11.88 -22.86 24.21
C VAL A 573 13.10 -22.28 24.93
N THR A 574 14.24 -22.25 24.25
CA THR A 574 15.46 -21.60 24.76
C THR A 574 15.55 -20.15 24.32
N LEU A 575 15.15 -19.85 23.08
CA LEU A 575 15.24 -18.53 22.48
C LEU A 575 14.27 -18.40 21.29
N ILE A 576 13.61 -17.25 21.15
CA ILE A 576 12.96 -16.85 19.91
C ILE A 576 13.83 -15.84 19.15
N HIS A 577 14.02 -16.04 17.84
CA HIS A 577 14.77 -15.12 17.00
C HIS A 577 14.19 -15.06 15.56
N GLU A 578 14.70 -14.12 14.76
CA GLU A 578 14.21 -13.87 13.37
C GLU A 578 12.69 -13.75 13.31
N VAL A 579 12.17 -12.92 14.22
CA VAL A 579 10.74 -12.71 14.37
C VAL A 579 10.24 -11.70 13.35
N HIS A 580 9.32 -12.14 12.51
CA HIS A 580 8.66 -11.33 11.51
C HIS A 580 7.15 -11.32 11.72
N VAL A 581 6.64 -10.24 12.30
CA VAL A 581 5.21 -9.97 12.41
C VAL A 581 4.81 -8.88 11.42
N PHE A 582 3.75 -9.09 10.65
CA PHE A 582 3.28 -8.11 9.67
C PHE A 582 1.80 -8.29 9.29
N THR A 583 1.14 -7.18 8.96
CA THR A 583 -0.22 -7.19 8.39
C THR A 583 -0.19 -7.40 6.89
N VAL A 584 -1.01 -8.33 6.37
CA VAL A 584 -1.31 -8.44 4.93
C VAL A 584 -2.51 -7.57 4.57
N THR A 585 -3.61 -7.72 5.30
CA THR A 585 -4.83 -6.93 5.08
C THR A 585 -5.57 -6.69 6.39
N SER A 586 -6.68 -5.95 6.34
CA SER A 586 -7.55 -5.71 7.48
C SER A 586 -7.98 -7.03 8.15
N ASN A 587 -7.45 -7.29 9.35
CA ASN A 587 -7.67 -8.51 10.15
C ASN A 587 -7.02 -9.79 9.58
N PHE A 588 -5.89 -9.66 8.89
CA PHE A 588 -5.04 -10.78 8.53
C PHE A 588 -3.57 -10.41 8.79
N ASP A 589 -3.14 -10.70 10.01
CA ASP A 589 -1.83 -10.54 10.56
C ASP A 589 -1.11 -11.89 10.60
N LEU A 590 0.13 -11.88 10.14
CA LEU A 590 0.99 -13.04 10.00
C LEU A 590 2.19 -12.93 10.93
N MET A 591 2.70 -14.09 11.34
CA MET A 591 3.97 -14.18 12.05
C MET A 591 4.82 -15.34 11.50
N THR A 592 6.09 -15.08 11.23
CA THR A 592 7.11 -16.13 11.13
C THR A 592 8.17 -15.92 12.21
N ALA A 593 8.68 -17.00 12.78
CA ALA A 593 9.76 -16.93 13.76
C ALA A 593 10.56 -18.23 13.83
N HIS A 594 11.81 -18.12 14.25
CA HIS A 594 12.67 -19.25 14.55
C HIS A 594 12.72 -19.46 16.07
N ILE A 595 12.64 -20.73 16.47
CA ILE A 595 12.57 -21.17 17.87
C ILE A 595 13.72 -22.12 18.12
N LEU A 596 14.64 -21.74 18.99
CA LEU A 596 15.70 -22.63 19.47
C LEU A 596 15.13 -23.57 20.53
N VAL A 597 15.17 -24.87 20.25
CA VAL A 597 14.59 -25.91 21.10
C VAL A 597 15.64 -26.40 22.10
N ASP A 598 15.23 -26.57 23.36
CA ASP A 598 16.06 -27.22 24.37
C ASP A 598 16.29 -28.70 23.98
N PRO A 599 17.55 -29.19 23.93
CA PRO A 599 17.85 -30.59 23.63
C PRO A 599 17.12 -31.60 24.54
N ASP A 600 16.78 -31.23 25.78
CA ASP A 600 16.05 -32.11 26.71
C ASP A 600 14.57 -32.28 26.32
N PHE A 601 14.07 -31.48 25.38
CA PHE A 601 12.70 -31.49 24.87
C PHE A 601 12.57 -32.11 23.46
N GLU A 602 13.62 -32.76 22.95
CA GLU A 602 13.58 -33.49 21.68
C GLU A 602 12.45 -34.54 21.67
N GLY A 603 11.59 -34.50 20.65
CA GLY A 603 10.40 -35.35 20.55
C GLY A 603 9.11 -34.81 21.19
N TYR A 604 9.13 -33.64 21.83
CA TYR A 604 7.92 -32.92 22.30
C TYR A 604 7.51 -31.75 21.39
N GLU A 605 8.14 -31.65 20.22
CA GLU A 605 8.01 -30.55 19.26
C GLU A 605 6.57 -30.27 18.84
N ASP A 606 5.78 -31.31 18.63
CA ASP A 606 4.36 -31.20 18.25
C ASP A 606 3.50 -30.50 19.32
N GLU A 607 3.74 -30.80 20.60
CA GLU A 607 3.00 -30.17 21.70
C GLU A 607 3.44 -28.72 21.85
N MET A 608 4.75 -28.47 21.77
CA MET A 608 5.32 -27.13 21.81
C MET A 608 4.78 -26.26 20.66
N GLN A 609 4.80 -26.72 19.41
CA GLN A 609 4.24 -25.98 18.27
C GLN A 609 2.76 -25.65 18.47
N ARG A 610 1.95 -26.59 19.00
CA ARG A 610 0.53 -26.34 19.31
C ARG A 610 0.36 -25.27 20.38
N GLN A 611 1.18 -25.29 21.43
CA GLN A 611 1.14 -24.28 22.48
C GLN A 611 1.55 -22.89 21.95
N LEU A 612 2.63 -22.82 21.17
CA LEU A 612 3.09 -21.59 20.52
C LEU A 612 2.02 -21.00 19.59
N ARG A 613 1.40 -21.84 18.76
CA ARG A 613 0.29 -21.41 17.87
C ARG A 613 -0.91 -20.88 18.64
N ARG A 614 -1.27 -21.50 19.78
CA ARG A 614 -2.36 -21.01 20.65
C ARG A 614 -2.03 -19.65 21.25
N ILE A 615 -0.82 -19.44 21.75
CA ILE A 615 -0.41 -18.13 22.29
C ILE A 615 -0.54 -17.07 21.19
N ALA A 616 0.07 -17.32 20.02
CA ALA A 616 0.05 -16.36 18.92
C ALA A 616 -1.37 -16.05 18.41
N SER A 617 -2.24 -17.06 18.29
CA SER A 617 -3.60 -16.90 17.78
C SER A 617 -4.58 -16.38 18.84
N ASP A 618 -4.67 -17.02 20.00
CA ASP A 618 -5.70 -16.73 21.01
C ASP A 618 -5.39 -15.44 21.79
N SER A 619 -4.11 -15.20 22.12
CA SER A 619 -3.70 -14.02 22.92
C SER A 619 -3.41 -12.79 22.06
N TYR A 620 -2.85 -12.96 20.86
CA TYR A 620 -2.39 -11.86 20.01
C TYR A 620 -3.15 -11.72 18.69
N GLY A 621 -4.06 -12.63 18.36
CA GLY A 621 -4.94 -12.51 17.19
C GLY A 621 -4.25 -12.75 15.85
N LEU A 622 -3.08 -13.43 15.83
CA LEU A 622 -2.36 -13.77 14.60
C LEU A 622 -3.07 -14.92 13.87
N GLN A 623 -3.55 -14.67 12.65
CA GLN A 623 -4.41 -15.61 11.91
C GLN A 623 -3.60 -16.75 11.29
N HIS A 624 -2.35 -16.51 10.92
CA HIS A 624 -1.47 -17.55 10.41
C HIS A 624 -0.03 -17.33 10.89
N VAL A 625 0.58 -18.42 11.33
CA VAL A 625 1.85 -18.41 12.06
C VAL A 625 2.70 -19.59 11.61
N THR A 626 3.97 -19.34 11.34
CA THR A 626 4.95 -20.37 11.00
C THR A 626 6.10 -20.33 12.00
N PHE A 627 6.31 -21.42 12.71
CA PHE A 627 7.44 -21.57 13.63
C PHE A 627 8.42 -22.59 13.06
N GLN A 628 9.64 -22.15 12.76
CA GLN A 628 10.73 -23.04 12.41
C GLN A 628 11.47 -23.42 13.69
N LEU A 629 11.51 -24.71 13.99
CA LEU A 629 12.26 -25.23 15.13
C LEU A 629 13.71 -25.48 14.72
N CYS A 630 14.66 -24.99 15.52
CA CYS A 630 16.09 -25.14 15.33
C CYS A 630 16.71 -25.85 16.54
N HIS A 631 17.67 -26.76 16.34
CA HIS A 631 18.35 -27.46 17.44
C HIS A 631 19.79 -26.95 17.68
N THR A 632 20.34 -26.16 16.77
CA THR A 632 21.69 -25.59 16.89
C THR A 632 21.72 -24.07 16.66
N ALA A 633 22.56 -23.38 17.42
CA ALA A 633 22.71 -21.92 17.33
C ALA A 633 23.57 -21.44 16.14
N ASP A 634 24.44 -22.31 15.59
CA ASP A 634 25.41 -21.97 14.53
C ASP A 634 24.78 -21.84 13.13
N GLU A 635 23.58 -22.39 12.90
CA GLU A 635 22.92 -22.40 11.58
C GLU A 635 22.06 -21.15 11.29
N CYS A 636 22.06 -20.17 12.20
CA CYS A 636 21.25 -18.96 12.13
C CYS A 636 22.06 -17.73 11.69
N ALA A 637 22.88 -17.88 10.65
CA ALA A 637 23.75 -16.84 10.11
C ALA A 637 23.01 -15.89 9.12
N GLU A 638 21.75 -15.53 9.38
CA GLU A 638 21.10 -14.42 8.64
C GLU A 638 21.34 -13.10 9.39
N ASN A 639 21.95 -12.12 8.72
CA ASN A 639 22.35 -10.81 9.29
C ASN A 639 21.18 -9.89 9.73
N HIS A 640 19.97 -10.42 9.92
CA HIS A 640 18.72 -9.68 10.12
C HIS A 640 18.11 -9.95 11.50
N HIS A 641 18.91 -9.89 12.56
CA HIS A 641 18.39 -9.97 13.92
C HIS A 641 17.63 -8.67 14.27
N VAL A 642 16.32 -8.76 14.51
CA VAL A 642 15.66 -7.83 15.43
C VAL A 642 16.32 -8.10 16.78
N GLY A 643 17.17 -7.17 17.24
CA GLY A 643 17.97 -7.33 18.44
C GLY A 643 17.12 -7.41 19.71
N HIS A 644 16.46 -8.54 19.96
CA HIS A 644 15.76 -8.82 21.21
C HIS A 644 16.75 -8.77 22.39
N LEU A 645 17.98 -9.25 22.16
CA LEU A 645 19.08 -9.23 23.12
C LEU A 645 19.55 -7.83 23.54
N GLU A 646 19.56 -6.82 22.66
CA GLU A 646 20.01 -5.47 23.06
C GLU A 646 18.98 -4.74 23.93
N ALA A 647 17.70 -5.08 23.83
CA ALA A 647 16.64 -4.51 24.64
C ALA A 647 16.61 -5.14 26.05
N LEU A 648 16.72 -6.47 26.14
CA LEU A 648 16.85 -7.17 27.42
C LEU A 648 18.14 -6.80 28.16
N ALA A 649 19.25 -6.57 27.45
CA ALA A 649 20.49 -6.09 28.06
C ALA A 649 20.41 -4.64 28.58
N ARG A 650 19.45 -3.82 28.11
CA ARG A 650 19.21 -2.45 28.60
C ARG A 650 18.15 -2.40 29.71
N SER A 651 17.20 -3.32 29.73
CA SER A 651 16.31 -3.55 30.87
C SER A 651 17.00 -4.47 31.87
N GLY A 652 17.96 -3.94 32.63
CA GLY A 652 18.59 -4.71 33.70
C GLY A 652 17.55 -5.24 34.69
N THR A 653 17.25 -6.52 34.59
CA THR A 653 16.67 -7.39 35.62
C THR A 653 17.55 -8.60 35.77
#